data_AF-A0A2C6E9P4-F1
#
_entry.id   AF-A0A2C6E9P4-F1
#
_cell.length_a   1.000
_cell.length_b   1.000
_cell.length_c   1.000
_cell.angle_alpha   90.00
_cell.angle_beta   90.00
_cell.angle_gamma   90.00
#
_symmetry.space_group_name_H-M   'P 1'
#
loop_
_entity.id
_entity.type
_entity.pdbx_description
1 polymer ?
#
loop_
_entity_poly.entity_id
_entity_poly.type
_entity_poly.pdbx_seq_one_letter_code
_entity_poly.pdbx_strand_id
1 'polypeptide(L)'
;MKFNRLMALLFGVSSPLYALDQTAVNWLGQNLDVKYTLLDSKPSTCPKAQQKCYYSELSFSVATENTKANNDFAIFFSQLMPIYHVEGDNFAITHINGDIHKITPAAGFSGFSSAPTTVRFYTQDSQVTRSEFMPNYVVTDAQLKLTPQVIKSTQTQRDNDTGLELQPYLTPFDSLNQLQTSSKDDTPWMGSEYLYQHQVKPTLDAAIGLIPKPKQLTVVSDKRLNLAAGINLQLSGVSAEAIAMAQQRLNTLGVKSTKNGLVVNVAVKPNKQSSPHYQLTVAENNISIQANNSAAAFYALQSLAGLLDINDLSIPMVDIIDTPRYDFRGLHVDVARNFRSKAFILQTIEQMAAYKLNKLHLHLADDEGWRLAIDGLDELTSVGAYRCFDLTETRCLLPQLGAGNDKNAQVNGFYSAEDYIEILRYAKAHHIEVLPSLDMPGHSRAAIIAMEARYKKLMAQGKPEDAQQYRLVETADKTRYSSIQHYNDNTLNVCIANTYTFIDKVLSEVKVLHDRAGVPLNTYHIGADETAGAWLESPACKKLQASVKDFTNFNGYFIERIAKLLDKKGIQVAGWSDGLGDVRAANMPANVQSNAWATLSENGHVVAHRFANQGWQVVLSSPDVTYFDFPYQSHPEERGNHWASRAIESKKMFEFMPDNLPAHAEIWKNTNNHAYIANDSDSSLNKGVKFAGLQGHLWSEMLRSDAQAEYMLYPRLLALAERAWHHAEWELPYQAGRIYSQSSGYFTAKLQAQREADWQRFVAILGLQELPKLAQAGIEFRIPVVAAKQLSGAKLDAFTAIPGFAIEAQLENGNWVPFNASLNQVKALRALHPSSGRKGRTLSLEKK
;
A
#
# COMPACT_ATOMS: atom_id res chain seq x y z
N MET A 1 81.33 -43.58 -5.35
CA MET A 1 80.44 -44.11 -6.42
C MET A 1 79.01 -44.08 -5.87
N LYS A 2 78.16 -43.21 -6.46
CA LYS A 2 76.68 -43.10 -6.37
C LYS A 2 76.01 -43.06 -4.98
N PHE A 3 75.37 -41.93 -4.65
CA PHE A 3 73.90 -41.86 -4.57
C PHE A 3 73.43 -40.39 -4.68
N ASN A 4 72.77 -40.08 -5.79
CA ASN A 4 71.98 -38.87 -6.01
C ASN A 4 70.59 -39.07 -5.39
N ARG A 5 70.11 -38.13 -4.57
CA ARG A 5 68.69 -37.74 -4.57
C ARG A 5 68.57 -36.24 -4.37
N LEU A 6 68.07 -35.61 -5.42
CA LEU A 6 67.68 -34.21 -5.56
C LEU A 6 66.52 -33.92 -4.60
N MET A 7 66.65 -32.89 -3.76
CA MET A 7 65.56 -32.33 -2.97
C MET A 7 65.22 -30.97 -3.60
N ALA A 8 64.17 -30.95 -4.43
CA ALA A 8 63.64 -29.72 -4.99
C ALA A 8 62.77 -29.02 -3.93
N LEU A 9 63.26 -27.90 -3.39
CA LEU A 9 62.43 -26.96 -2.65
C LEU A 9 61.41 -26.33 -3.60
N LEU A 10 60.13 -26.64 -3.42
CA LEU A 10 59.03 -25.81 -3.91
C LEU A 10 58.91 -24.59 -2.99
N PHE A 11 59.49 -23.47 -3.41
CA PHE A 11 59.09 -22.16 -2.91
C PHE A 11 57.66 -21.88 -3.41
N GLY A 12 56.67 -22.14 -2.55
CA GLY A 12 55.34 -21.58 -2.74
C GLY A 12 55.44 -20.06 -2.56
N VAL A 13 55.40 -19.34 -3.68
CA VAL A 13 55.22 -17.89 -3.67
C VAL A 13 53.81 -17.62 -3.17
N SER A 14 53.66 -17.31 -1.89
CA SER A 14 52.43 -16.70 -1.38
C SER A 14 52.34 -15.29 -1.98
N SER A 15 51.56 -15.14 -3.04
CA SER A 15 51.18 -13.81 -3.55
C SER A 15 50.70 -12.95 -2.38
N PRO A 16 51.16 -11.71 -2.23
CA PRO A 16 50.67 -10.84 -1.16
C PRO A 16 49.16 -10.69 -1.32
N LEU A 17 48.39 -11.09 -0.30
CA LEU A 17 46.98 -10.74 -0.18
C LEU A 17 46.88 -9.21 -0.21
N TYR A 18 46.50 -8.65 -1.35
CA TYR A 18 46.26 -7.22 -1.46
C TYR A 18 45.04 -6.87 -0.61
N ALA A 19 45.20 -5.90 0.30
CA ALA A 19 44.08 -5.36 1.08
C ALA A 19 43.08 -4.67 0.13
N LEU A 20 41.79 -4.85 0.41
CA LEU A 20 40.71 -4.19 -0.33
C LEU A 20 40.88 -2.66 -0.21
N ASP A 21 40.93 -1.97 -1.36
CA ASP A 21 41.05 -0.52 -1.44
C ASP A 21 39.79 0.11 -2.10
N GLN A 22 39.66 1.44 -2.04
CA GLN A 22 38.49 2.12 -2.60
C GLN A 22 38.35 1.89 -4.11
N THR A 23 39.46 1.72 -4.83
CA THR A 23 39.44 1.43 -6.26
C THR A 23 38.80 0.06 -6.52
N ALA A 24 39.11 -0.94 -5.70
CA ALA A 24 38.48 -2.27 -5.78
C ALA A 24 36.99 -2.24 -5.42
N VAL A 25 36.57 -1.48 -4.39
CA VAL A 25 35.13 -1.32 -4.06
C VAL A 25 34.37 -0.62 -5.19
N ASN A 26 34.92 0.46 -5.76
CA ASN A 26 34.33 1.14 -6.92
C ASN A 26 34.23 0.20 -8.12
N TRP A 27 35.25 -0.64 -8.31
CA TRP A 27 35.27 -1.64 -9.36
C TRP A 27 34.18 -2.70 -9.16
N LEU A 28 34.01 -3.23 -7.93
CA LEU A 28 32.92 -4.17 -7.60
C LEU A 28 31.55 -3.55 -7.85
N GLY A 29 31.34 -2.31 -7.39
CA GLY A 29 30.08 -1.59 -7.62
C GLY A 29 29.71 -1.47 -9.11
N GLN A 30 30.71 -1.32 -9.99
CA GLN A 30 30.47 -1.17 -11.42
C GLN A 30 30.42 -2.49 -12.21
N ASN A 31 31.17 -3.51 -11.79
CA ASN A 31 31.46 -4.68 -12.63
C ASN A 31 30.95 -6.01 -12.07
N LEU A 32 30.51 -6.06 -10.80
CA LEU A 32 29.93 -7.28 -10.24
C LEU A 32 28.53 -7.48 -10.81
N ASP A 33 28.35 -8.54 -11.61
CA ASP A 33 27.03 -8.99 -12.05
C ASP A 33 26.44 -9.91 -10.99
N VAL A 34 25.25 -9.56 -10.52
CA VAL A 34 24.51 -10.30 -9.50
C VAL A 34 23.22 -10.80 -10.13
N LYS A 35 22.96 -12.10 -10.01
CA LYS A 35 21.65 -12.69 -10.35
C LYS A 35 21.02 -13.33 -9.13
N TYR A 36 19.74 -13.05 -8.92
CA TYR A 36 18.88 -13.72 -7.96
C TYR A 36 17.97 -14.68 -8.70
N THR A 37 17.92 -15.94 -8.24
CA THR A 37 16.98 -16.94 -8.74
C THR A 37 16.20 -17.54 -7.57
N LEU A 38 14.87 -17.44 -7.62
CA LEU A 38 13.98 -18.22 -6.76
C LEU A 38 13.93 -19.65 -7.31
N LEU A 39 14.55 -20.60 -6.63
CA LEU A 39 14.64 -21.99 -7.08
C LEU A 39 13.34 -22.75 -6.77
N ASP A 40 12.78 -22.56 -5.58
CA ASP A 40 11.54 -23.18 -5.14
C ASP A 40 10.86 -22.32 -4.05
N SER A 41 9.61 -21.89 -4.26
CA SER A 41 8.86 -21.13 -3.24
C SER A 41 8.18 -22.00 -2.19
N LYS A 42 8.22 -23.33 -2.35
CA LYS A 42 7.58 -24.31 -1.45
C LYS A 42 8.35 -25.65 -1.44
N PRO A 43 9.65 -25.65 -1.09
CA PRO A 43 10.45 -26.87 -1.00
C PRO A 43 9.76 -27.93 -0.14
N SER A 44 9.87 -29.19 -0.58
CA SER A 44 9.23 -30.33 0.09
C SER A 44 9.69 -30.50 1.54
N THR A 45 10.90 -30.05 1.86
CA THR A 45 11.45 -30.01 3.22
C THR A 45 12.21 -28.72 3.45
N CYS A 46 11.92 -28.05 4.57
CA CYS A 46 12.72 -26.95 5.08
C CYS A 46 13.83 -27.48 5.99
N PRO A 47 15.07 -26.98 5.89
CA PRO A 47 16.09 -27.27 6.90
C PRO A 47 15.66 -26.79 8.29
N LYS A 48 16.19 -27.44 9.35
CA LYS A 48 15.88 -27.13 10.76
C LYS A 48 14.37 -27.26 11.08
N ALA A 49 13.91 -26.67 12.19
CA ALA A 49 12.52 -26.74 12.65
C ALA A 49 11.58 -25.70 12.00
N GLN A 50 11.94 -25.15 10.82
CA GLN A 50 11.09 -24.19 10.13
C GLN A 50 9.91 -24.89 9.48
N GLN A 51 8.70 -24.36 9.69
CA GLN A 51 7.48 -24.94 9.13
C GLN A 51 7.25 -24.51 7.68
N LYS A 52 7.73 -23.33 7.31
CA LYS A 52 7.55 -22.73 5.98
C LYS A 52 8.82 -21.97 5.60
N CYS A 53 9.27 -22.18 4.36
CA CYS A 53 10.47 -21.56 3.81
C CYS A 53 10.40 -21.56 2.28
N TYR A 54 11.30 -20.81 1.65
CA TYR A 54 11.63 -20.90 0.23
C TYR A 54 13.13 -21.00 0.02
N TYR A 55 13.52 -21.48 -1.16
CA TYR A 55 14.89 -21.79 -1.53
C TYR A 55 15.33 -20.93 -2.72
N SER A 56 16.47 -20.27 -2.55
CA SER A 56 16.98 -19.27 -3.49
C SER A 56 18.47 -19.47 -3.78
N GLU A 57 18.92 -18.93 -4.91
CA GLU A 57 20.33 -18.83 -5.28
C GLU A 57 20.67 -17.38 -5.64
N LEU A 58 21.79 -16.89 -5.11
CA LEU A 58 22.49 -15.72 -5.62
C LEU A 58 23.73 -16.18 -6.38
N SER A 59 23.94 -15.64 -7.57
CA SER A 59 25.15 -15.85 -8.36
C SER A 59 25.89 -14.55 -8.60
N PHE A 60 27.21 -14.61 -8.53
CA PHE A 60 28.12 -13.48 -8.65
C PHE A 60 29.15 -13.76 -9.73
N SER A 61 29.27 -12.89 -10.71
CA SER A 61 30.30 -13.00 -11.76
C SER A 61 30.84 -11.65 -12.18
N VAL A 62 32.02 -11.66 -12.80
CA VAL A 62 32.68 -10.46 -13.34
C VAL A 62 33.22 -10.77 -14.74
N ALA A 63 33.15 -9.80 -15.65
CA ALA A 63 33.68 -10.00 -17.01
C ALA A 63 35.22 -10.06 -17.05
N THR A 64 35.90 -9.45 -16.08
CA THR A 64 37.36 -9.43 -15.96
C THR A 64 37.73 -9.57 -14.50
N GLU A 65 38.72 -10.38 -14.16
CA GLU A 65 39.11 -10.62 -12.78
C GLU A 65 39.83 -9.41 -12.17
N ASN A 66 39.62 -9.18 -10.87
CA ASN A 66 40.37 -8.21 -10.09
C ASN A 66 40.76 -8.82 -8.74
N THR A 67 42.02 -9.24 -8.61
CA THR A 67 42.49 -9.95 -7.41
C THR A 67 42.46 -9.10 -6.13
N LYS A 68 42.45 -7.77 -6.24
CA LYS A 68 42.26 -6.86 -5.09
C LYS A 68 40.83 -6.86 -4.56
N ALA A 69 39.88 -7.33 -5.35
CA ALA A 69 38.46 -7.39 -5.01
C ALA A 69 38.02 -8.75 -4.42
N ASN A 70 38.97 -9.67 -4.20
CA ASN A 70 38.69 -11.06 -3.82
C ASN A 70 38.73 -11.32 -2.31
N ASN A 71 39.06 -10.32 -1.48
CA ASN A 71 39.14 -10.49 -0.02
C ASN A 71 38.52 -9.29 0.70
N ASP A 72 38.11 -9.48 1.96
CA ASP A 72 37.65 -8.43 2.89
C ASP A 72 36.47 -7.56 2.42
N PHE A 73 35.67 -7.97 1.42
CA PHE A 73 34.44 -7.26 1.09
C PHE A 73 33.24 -7.72 1.93
N ALA A 74 32.22 -6.88 2.00
CA ALA A 74 30.89 -7.20 2.48
C ALA A 74 29.85 -6.63 1.50
N ILE A 75 28.83 -7.45 1.19
CA ILE A 75 27.67 -7.03 0.39
C ILE A 75 26.44 -7.01 1.29
N PHE A 76 25.78 -5.87 1.39
CA PHE A 76 24.55 -5.68 2.13
C PHE A 76 23.37 -5.62 1.18
N PHE A 77 22.28 -6.30 1.52
CA PHE A 77 21.07 -6.33 0.69
C PHE A 77 19.81 -6.50 1.54
N SER A 78 18.70 -6.01 1.02
CA SER A 78 17.37 -6.19 1.61
C SER A 78 16.78 -7.53 1.18
N GLN A 79 16.41 -8.33 2.17
CA GLN A 79 15.66 -9.58 2.05
C GLN A 79 14.59 -9.55 3.13
N LEU A 80 13.32 -9.46 2.70
CA LEU A 80 12.18 -9.20 3.59
C LEU A 80 12.06 -10.21 4.73
N MET A 81 12.34 -11.48 4.44
CA MET A 81 12.29 -12.56 5.43
C MET A 81 13.71 -13.03 5.79
N PRO A 82 13.97 -13.45 7.05
CA PRO A 82 15.30 -13.84 7.48
C PRO A 82 15.84 -15.09 6.78
N ILE A 83 17.07 -15.01 6.30
CA ILE A 83 17.83 -16.17 5.82
C ILE A 83 18.37 -16.93 7.04
N TYR A 84 18.00 -18.20 7.17
CA TYR A 84 18.31 -18.98 8.37
C TYR A 84 19.20 -20.21 8.10
N HIS A 85 19.41 -20.55 6.83
CA HIS A 85 20.31 -21.61 6.39
C HIS A 85 20.99 -21.23 5.08
N VAL A 86 22.31 -21.38 5.03
CA VAL A 86 23.16 -21.08 3.87
C VAL A 86 23.93 -22.35 3.53
N GLU A 87 23.99 -22.68 2.25
CA GLU A 87 24.70 -23.83 1.71
C GLU A 87 26.03 -23.42 1.06
N GLY A 88 26.98 -24.35 1.06
CA GLY A 88 28.33 -24.13 0.52
C GLY A 88 29.27 -23.44 1.51
N ASP A 89 30.50 -23.22 1.05
CA ASP A 89 31.61 -22.66 1.84
C ASP A 89 32.22 -21.40 1.19
N ASN A 90 31.68 -20.93 0.07
CA ASN A 90 32.10 -19.71 -0.61
C ASN A 90 31.67 -18.44 0.13
N PHE A 91 30.48 -18.44 0.73
CA PHE A 91 29.92 -17.24 1.35
C PHE A 91 29.23 -17.54 2.67
N ALA A 92 29.28 -16.58 3.59
CA ALA A 92 28.43 -16.54 4.78
C ALA A 92 27.38 -15.44 4.61
N ILE A 93 26.15 -15.69 5.05
CA ILE A 93 25.07 -14.69 5.10
C ILE A 93 24.62 -14.51 6.55
N THR A 94 24.50 -13.27 6.99
CA THR A 94 24.07 -12.90 8.35
C THR A 94 22.96 -11.86 8.30
N HIS A 95 21.90 -12.06 9.07
CA HIS A 95 20.86 -11.05 9.30
C HIS A 95 21.39 -9.96 10.24
N ILE A 96 21.10 -8.70 9.93
CA ILE A 96 21.54 -7.53 10.70
C ILE A 96 20.39 -6.98 11.53
N ASN A 97 19.35 -6.46 10.88
CA ASN A 97 18.12 -5.96 11.49
C ASN A 97 17.09 -5.63 10.40
N GLY A 98 15.80 -5.77 10.68
CA GLY A 98 14.75 -5.55 9.68
C GLY A 98 14.93 -6.49 8.48
N ASP A 99 14.96 -5.96 7.26
CA ASP A 99 15.23 -6.72 6.05
C ASP A 99 16.73 -6.84 5.69
N ILE A 100 17.64 -6.23 6.45
CA ILE A 100 19.04 -6.12 6.04
C ILE A 100 19.83 -7.39 6.36
N HIS A 101 20.48 -7.92 5.33
CA HIS A 101 21.39 -9.04 5.40
C HIS A 101 22.78 -8.64 4.88
N LYS A 102 23.81 -9.36 5.33
CA LYS A 102 25.21 -9.15 4.96
C LYS A 102 25.84 -10.45 4.47
N ILE A 103 26.42 -10.40 3.27
CA ILE A 103 27.22 -11.46 2.64
C ILE A 103 28.70 -11.14 2.82
N THR A 104 29.51 -12.12 3.25
CA THR A 104 30.97 -12.03 3.32
C THR A 104 31.62 -13.28 2.72
N PRO A 105 32.85 -13.18 2.17
CA PRO A 105 33.64 -14.35 1.80
C PRO A 105 33.77 -15.35 2.96
N ALA A 106 33.71 -16.64 2.64
CA ALA A 106 34.01 -17.73 3.55
C ALA A 106 35.22 -18.54 3.03
N ALA A 107 35.61 -19.62 3.73
CA ALA A 107 36.87 -20.31 3.51
C ALA A 107 37.03 -20.91 2.10
N GLY A 108 35.93 -21.26 1.42
CA GLY A 108 35.93 -21.78 0.06
C GLY A 108 36.06 -20.71 -1.02
N PHE A 109 35.92 -19.41 -0.69
CA PHE A 109 35.94 -18.34 -1.68
C PHE A 109 37.32 -18.15 -2.30
N SER A 110 37.42 -18.37 -3.61
CA SER A 110 38.67 -18.20 -4.37
C SER A 110 38.73 -16.90 -5.19
N GLY A 111 37.71 -16.03 -5.09
CA GLY A 111 37.59 -14.81 -5.87
C GLY A 111 36.52 -14.85 -6.94
N PHE A 112 36.17 -13.67 -7.48
CA PHE A 112 35.21 -13.56 -8.58
C PHE A 112 35.88 -13.81 -9.93
N SER A 113 35.17 -14.51 -10.82
CA SER A 113 35.59 -14.76 -12.20
C SER A 113 34.41 -14.63 -13.17
N SER A 114 34.64 -14.89 -14.45
CA SER A 114 33.56 -14.98 -15.45
C SER A 114 32.67 -16.21 -15.24
N ALA A 115 33.16 -17.26 -14.57
CA ALA A 115 32.33 -18.34 -14.09
C ALA A 115 31.60 -17.90 -12.80
N PRO A 116 30.26 -18.00 -12.73
CA PRO A 116 29.51 -17.56 -11.57
C PRO A 116 29.91 -18.33 -10.30
N THR A 117 30.22 -17.59 -9.25
CA THR A 117 30.31 -18.14 -7.88
C THR A 117 28.94 -17.99 -7.23
N THR A 118 28.39 -19.07 -6.67
CA THR A 118 27.01 -19.08 -6.15
C THR A 118 26.95 -19.25 -4.63
N VAL A 119 25.84 -18.80 -4.06
CA VAL A 119 25.39 -19.15 -2.72
C VAL A 119 23.92 -19.51 -2.78
N ARG A 120 23.58 -20.66 -2.22
CA ARG A 120 22.19 -21.11 -2.07
C ARG A 120 21.78 -21.02 -0.61
N PHE A 121 20.51 -20.71 -0.38
CA PHE A 121 20.03 -20.47 0.98
C PHE A 121 18.54 -20.69 1.10
N TYR A 122 18.11 -20.98 2.33
CA TYR A 122 16.72 -21.07 2.71
C TYR A 122 16.35 -19.87 3.56
N THR A 123 15.21 -19.29 3.21
CA THR A 123 14.64 -18.12 3.84
C THR A 123 13.31 -18.47 4.49
N GLN A 124 12.97 -17.83 5.61
CA GLN A 124 11.71 -18.07 6.32
C GLN A 124 10.49 -17.70 5.46
N ASP A 125 9.37 -18.37 5.73
CA ASP A 125 8.04 -18.10 5.14
C ASP A 125 7.98 -18.22 3.61
N SER A 126 7.55 -17.17 2.89
CA SER A 126 7.23 -17.21 1.47
C SER A 126 7.62 -15.91 0.78
N GLN A 127 7.91 -16.02 -0.51
CA GLN A 127 8.19 -14.90 -1.41
C GLN A 127 7.77 -15.34 -2.82
N VAL A 128 6.75 -14.70 -3.38
CA VAL A 128 6.08 -15.18 -4.60
C VAL A 128 5.76 -14.07 -5.60
N THR A 129 5.96 -12.81 -5.25
CA THR A 129 5.89 -11.70 -6.21
C THR A 129 7.29 -11.15 -6.47
N ARG A 130 7.56 -10.74 -7.71
CA ARG A 130 8.90 -10.25 -8.08
C ARG A 130 9.25 -8.96 -7.33
N SER A 131 8.25 -8.15 -6.98
CA SER A 131 8.47 -6.91 -6.23
C SER A 131 9.00 -7.10 -4.81
N GLU A 132 8.87 -8.29 -4.24
CA GLU A 132 9.43 -8.59 -2.92
C GLU A 132 10.96 -8.73 -2.94
N PHE A 133 11.57 -8.98 -4.10
CA PHE A 133 13.01 -9.05 -4.25
C PHE A 133 13.54 -7.62 -4.40
N MET A 134 14.15 -7.11 -3.34
CA MET A 134 14.57 -5.71 -3.29
C MET A 134 15.86 -5.49 -4.08
N PRO A 135 16.05 -4.32 -4.73
CA PRO A 135 17.27 -4.00 -5.47
C PRO A 135 18.28 -3.23 -4.61
N ASN A 136 19.30 -2.65 -5.26
CA ASN A 136 20.26 -1.71 -4.70
C ASN A 136 21.18 -2.33 -3.63
N TYR A 137 21.86 -3.42 -3.99
CA TYR A 137 22.80 -4.10 -3.09
C TYR A 137 24.02 -3.21 -2.89
N VAL A 138 24.53 -3.11 -1.67
CA VAL A 138 25.60 -2.19 -1.31
C VAL A 138 26.87 -2.98 -0.99
N VAL A 139 27.95 -2.73 -1.70
CA VAL A 139 29.27 -3.34 -1.46
C VAL A 139 30.22 -2.35 -0.78
N THR A 140 30.97 -2.84 0.20
CA THR A 140 32.06 -2.11 0.88
C THR A 140 33.05 -3.10 1.50
N ASP A 141 34.02 -2.63 2.29
CA ASP A 141 34.89 -3.50 3.09
C ASP A 141 34.17 -4.04 4.34
N ALA A 142 34.55 -5.23 4.79
CA ALA A 142 33.97 -5.89 5.95
C ALA A 142 34.19 -5.11 7.26
N GLN A 143 35.20 -4.23 7.30
CA GLN A 143 35.49 -3.35 8.43
C GLN A 143 34.79 -1.98 8.34
N LEU A 144 34.07 -1.70 7.24
CA LEU A 144 33.29 -0.49 7.01
C LEU A 144 34.10 0.81 7.05
N LYS A 145 35.34 0.77 6.56
CA LYS A 145 36.24 1.93 6.48
C LYS A 145 36.21 2.61 5.11
N LEU A 146 35.75 1.92 4.08
CA LEU A 146 35.67 2.40 2.72
C LEU A 146 34.29 2.98 2.41
N THR A 147 34.24 3.82 1.39
CA THR A 147 33.00 4.41 0.90
C THR A 147 32.18 3.35 0.18
N PRO A 148 30.96 3.05 0.65
CA PRO A 148 30.11 2.01 0.07
C PRO A 148 29.63 2.38 -1.33
N GLN A 149 29.45 1.39 -2.19
CA GLN A 149 28.96 1.53 -3.56
C GLN A 149 27.73 0.65 -3.79
N VAL A 150 26.73 1.16 -4.51
CA VAL A 150 25.64 0.30 -5.00
C VAL A 150 26.15 -0.54 -6.17
N ILE A 151 25.88 -1.83 -6.15
CA ILE A 151 26.19 -2.75 -7.24
C ILE A 151 25.24 -2.48 -8.40
N LYS A 152 25.76 -1.94 -9.50
CA LYS A 152 25.01 -1.46 -10.66
C LYS A 152 24.06 -2.51 -11.26
N SER A 153 24.48 -3.78 -11.32
CA SER A 153 23.66 -4.87 -11.87
C SER A 153 22.36 -5.11 -11.09
N THR A 154 22.32 -4.72 -9.81
CA THR A 154 21.15 -4.89 -8.93
C THR A 154 20.17 -3.72 -8.96
N GLN A 155 20.44 -2.69 -9.77
CA GLN A 155 19.53 -1.55 -9.90
C GLN A 155 18.34 -1.90 -10.81
N THR A 156 17.16 -1.39 -10.43
CA THR A 156 15.97 -1.49 -11.27
C THR A 156 16.07 -0.58 -12.49
N GLN A 157 15.40 -0.98 -13.56
CA GLN A 157 15.24 -0.18 -14.77
C GLN A 157 13.76 0.15 -14.99
N ARG A 158 13.46 0.98 -15.99
CA ARG A 158 12.09 1.18 -16.46
C ARG A 158 11.97 0.62 -17.87
N ASP A 159 10.88 -0.06 -18.13
CA ASP A 159 10.50 -0.47 -19.47
C ASP A 159 10.11 0.77 -20.28
N ASN A 160 10.76 0.98 -21.43
CA ASN A 160 10.58 2.19 -22.23
C ASN A 160 9.17 2.30 -22.84
N ASP A 161 8.47 1.17 -23.02
CA ASP A 161 7.14 1.13 -23.62
C ASP A 161 6.04 1.36 -22.59
N THR A 162 6.11 0.65 -21.47
CA THR A 162 5.06 0.59 -20.45
C THR A 162 5.31 1.53 -19.28
N GLY A 163 6.55 2.00 -19.09
CA GLY A 163 6.98 2.80 -17.94
C GLY A 163 7.08 2.01 -16.62
N LEU A 164 6.78 0.70 -16.65
CA LEU A 164 6.80 -0.19 -15.49
C LEU A 164 8.24 -0.52 -15.08
N GLU A 165 8.43 -0.84 -13.81
CA GLU A 165 9.73 -1.23 -13.26
C GLU A 165 10.16 -2.60 -13.80
N LEU A 166 11.44 -2.71 -14.17
CA LEU A 166 12.11 -3.94 -14.54
C LEU A 166 13.17 -4.28 -13.50
N GLN A 167 13.31 -5.57 -13.19
CA GLN A 167 14.30 -6.13 -12.26
C GLN A 167 15.25 -7.08 -13.01
N PRO A 168 16.24 -6.55 -13.77
CA PRO A 168 17.10 -7.36 -14.65
C PRO A 168 18.06 -8.31 -13.91
N TYR A 169 18.24 -8.12 -12.60
CA TYR A 169 18.99 -9.02 -11.73
C TYR A 169 18.18 -10.25 -11.31
N LEU A 170 16.85 -10.24 -11.45
CA LEU A 170 15.99 -11.34 -11.03
C LEU A 170 15.63 -12.23 -12.22
N THR A 171 16.00 -13.50 -12.17
CA THR A 171 15.61 -14.51 -13.16
C THR A 171 14.09 -14.57 -13.31
N PRO A 172 13.53 -14.72 -14.53
CA PRO A 172 12.09 -14.82 -14.72
C PRO A 172 11.45 -15.96 -13.93
N PHE A 173 10.20 -15.79 -13.51
CA PHE A 173 9.42 -16.88 -12.94
C PHE A 173 8.76 -17.62 -14.11
N ASP A 174 9.07 -18.90 -14.24
CA ASP A 174 8.72 -19.72 -15.39
C ASP A 174 7.75 -20.85 -15.06
N SER A 175 7.43 -21.06 -13.77
CA SER A 175 6.53 -22.12 -13.33
C SER A 175 5.50 -21.67 -12.29
N LEU A 176 4.37 -22.37 -12.25
CA LEU A 176 3.35 -22.19 -11.21
C LEU A 176 3.89 -22.51 -9.80
N ASN A 177 4.88 -23.42 -9.70
CA ASN A 177 5.46 -23.78 -8.42
C ASN A 177 6.05 -22.57 -7.69
N GLN A 178 6.62 -21.59 -8.41
CA GLN A 178 7.18 -20.35 -7.87
C GLN A 178 6.13 -19.32 -7.40
N LEU A 179 4.83 -19.58 -7.62
CA LEU A 179 3.71 -18.75 -7.14
C LEU A 179 2.96 -19.36 -5.96
N GLN A 180 3.24 -20.62 -5.65
CA GLN A 180 2.55 -21.38 -4.61
C GLN A 180 3.37 -21.37 -3.32
N THR A 181 2.71 -21.08 -2.21
CA THR A 181 3.34 -20.97 -0.89
C THR A 181 3.30 -22.27 -0.08
N SER A 182 2.58 -23.28 -0.57
CA SER A 182 2.53 -24.63 0.01
C SER A 182 2.04 -25.65 -1.03
N SER A 183 2.11 -26.95 -0.70
CA SER A 183 1.53 -28.02 -1.52
C SER A 183 0.00 -28.00 -1.58
N LYS A 184 -0.65 -27.23 -0.70
CA LYS A 184 -2.11 -27.02 -0.64
C LYS A 184 -2.50 -25.64 -1.16
N ASP A 185 -1.61 -24.94 -1.85
CA ASP A 185 -1.92 -23.63 -2.40
C ASP A 185 -2.45 -23.80 -3.83
N ASP A 186 -3.77 -23.68 -3.99
CA ASP A 186 -4.45 -23.84 -5.28
C ASP A 186 -4.51 -22.53 -6.07
N THR A 187 -3.70 -21.53 -5.72
CA THR A 187 -3.71 -20.24 -6.40
C THR A 187 -3.35 -20.39 -7.88
N PRO A 188 -4.16 -19.86 -8.81
CA PRO A 188 -3.93 -20.03 -10.24
C PRO A 188 -2.87 -19.07 -10.79
N TRP A 189 -2.26 -19.46 -11.90
CA TRP A 189 -1.54 -18.53 -12.78
C TRP A 189 -2.54 -17.71 -13.60
N MET A 190 -2.74 -16.44 -13.25
CA MET A 190 -3.71 -15.56 -13.94
C MET A 190 -3.12 -14.97 -15.24
N GLY A 191 -2.83 -15.84 -16.22
CA GLY A 191 -2.41 -15.47 -17.57
C GLY A 191 -3.59 -15.21 -18.53
N SER A 192 -3.31 -14.88 -19.80
CA SER A 192 -4.32 -14.44 -20.78
C SER A 192 -5.50 -15.40 -20.94
N GLU A 193 -5.23 -16.71 -21.05
CA GLU A 193 -6.27 -17.74 -21.19
C GLU A 193 -7.08 -17.92 -19.92
N TYR A 194 -6.44 -17.88 -18.74
CA TYR A 194 -7.15 -17.95 -17.46
C TYR A 194 -8.13 -16.78 -17.34
N LEU A 195 -7.65 -15.57 -17.63
CA LEU A 195 -8.48 -14.35 -17.59
C LEU A 195 -9.63 -14.44 -18.59
N TYR A 196 -9.40 -14.98 -19.80
CA TYR A 196 -10.46 -15.19 -20.79
C TYR A 196 -11.59 -16.10 -20.28
N GLN A 197 -11.25 -17.10 -19.46
CA GLN A 197 -12.23 -18.04 -18.91
C GLN A 197 -12.99 -17.50 -17.69
N HIS A 198 -12.38 -16.58 -16.93
CA HIS A 198 -12.90 -16.13 -15.63
C HIS A 198 -13.39 -14.68 -15.62
N GLN A 199 -13.06 -13.90 -16.64
CA GLN A 199 -13.55 -12.53 -16.81
C GLN A 199 -14.64 -12.47 -17.87
N VAL A 200 -15.52 -11.49 -17.74
CA VAL A 200 -16.61 -11.25 -18.68
C VAL A 200 -16.19 -10.16 -19.64
N LYS A 201 -16.33 -10.40 -20.94
CA LYS A 201 -16.07 -9.41 -22.00
C LYS A 201 -17.00 -8.22 -21.81
N PRO A 202 -16.48 -6.99 -21.67
CA PRO A 202 -17.31 -5.85 -21.36
C PRO A 202 -18.24 -5.48 -22.52
N THR A 203 -19.41 -4.97 -22.19
CA THR A 203 -20.30 -4.32 -23.17
C THR A 203 -19.78 -2.92 -23.51
N LEU A 204 -19.76 -2.55 -24.79
CA LEU A 204 -19.18 -1.27 -25.25
C LEU A 204 -20.14 -0.06 -25.11
N ASP A 205 -21.27 -0.21 -24.45
CA ASP A 205 -22.23 0.88 -24.27
C ASP A 205 -22.04 1.55 -22.90
N ALA A 206 -21.66 2.83 -22.92
CA ALA A 206 -21.58 3.64 -21.71
C ALA A 206 -22.99 4.07 -21.30
N ALA A 207 -23.62 3.31 -20.40
CA ALA A 207 -24.87 3.73 -19.80
C ALA A 207 -24.74 5.14 -19.17
N ILE A 208 -25.79 5.96 -19.28
CA ILE A 208 -25.90 7.21 -18.54
C ILE A 208 -25.83 6.88 -17.04
N GLY A 209 -24.76 7.30 -16.38
CA GLY A 209 -24.51 6.95 -14.99
C GLY A 209 -23.32 7.68 -14.39
N LEU A 210 -23.01 7.33 -13.14
CA LEU A 210 -21.96 7.93 -12.33
C LEU A 210 -21.19 6.88 -11.54
N ILE A 211 -19.98 7.27 -11.15
CA ILE A 211 -19.21 6.65 -10.08
C ILE A 211 -18.91 7.74 -9.03
N PRO A 212 -19.33 7.58 -7.76
CA PRO A 212 -20.23 6.54 -7.27
C PRO A 212 -21.64 6.62 -7.87
N LYS A 213 -22.34 5.49 -7.97
CA LYS A 213 -23.75 5.41 -8.37
C LYS A 213 -24.63 6.14 -7.35
N PRO A 214 -25.47 7.10 -7.79
CA PRO A 214 -26.34 7.84 -6.87
C PRO A 214 -27.46 6.93 -6.36
N LYS A 215 -28.08 7.33 -5.25
CA LYS A 215 -29.27 6.65 -4.72
C LYS A 215 -30.41 6.56 -5.75
N GLN A 216 -30.64 7.63 -6.51
CA GLN A 216 -31.61 7.65 -7.61
C GLN A 216 -31.06 8.51 -8.76
N LEU A 217 -31.19 7.99 -9.99
CA LEU A 217 -30.94 8.72 -11.23
C LEU A 217 -32.09 8.42 -12.19
N THR A 218 -32.70 9.46 -12.75
CA THR A 218 -33.75 9.35 -13.77
C THR A 218 -33.32 10.14 -15.00
N VAL A 219 -33.31 9.49 -16.17
CA VAL A 219 -33.06 10.16 -17.44
C VAL A 219 -34.32 10.95 -17.81
N VAL A 220 -34.17 12.27 -17.95
CA VAL A 220 -35.28 13.18 -18.25
C VAL A 220 -35.52 13.26 -19.76
N SER A 221 -34.45 13.15 -20.55
CA SER A 221 -34.49 13.17 -22.02
C SER A 221 -33.25 12.50 -22.59
N ASP A 222 -33.37 11.94 -23.80
CA ASP A 222 -32.23 11.42 -24.57
C ASP A 222 -31.34 12.55 -25.15
N LYS A 223 -31.77 13.81 -25.03
CA LYS A 223 -30.95 14.97 -25.40
C LYS A 223 -29.79 15.17 -24.42
N ARG A 224 -28.70 15.72 -24.93
CA ARG A 224 -27.52 16.15 -24.14
C ARG A 224 -27.41 17.67 -24.15
N LEU A 225 -26.92 18.22 -23.06
CA LEU A 225 -26.68 19.65 -22.88
C LEU A 225 -25.19 19.92 -23.04
N ASN A 226 -24.83 20.86 -23.92
CA ASN A 226 -23.44 21.23 -24.18
C ASN A 226 -23.00 22.36 -23.23
N LEU A 227 -21.85 22.18 -22.57
CA LEU A 227 -21.28 23.14 -21.61
C LEU A 227 -20.04 23.89 -22.13
N ALA A 228 -19.73 23.83 -23.43
CA ALA A 228 -18.53 24.44 -24.01
C ALA A 228 -18.51 25.98 -23.88
N ALA A 229 -19.68 26.63 -23.81
CA ALA A 229 -19.79 28.07 -23.53
C ALA A 229 -19.48 28.44 -22.06
N GLY A 230 -19.28 27.44 -21.21
CA GLY A 230 -19.07 27.56 -19.77
C GLY A 230 -20.37 27.63 -18.97
N ILE A 231 -20.22 27.76 -17.65
CA ILE A 231 -21.30 27.84 -16.67
C ILE A 231 -21.23 29.11 -15.84
N ASN A 232 -22.38 29.56 -15.35
CA ASN A 232 -22.51 30.69 -14.43
C ASN A 232 -23.17 30.20 -13.13
N LEU A 233 -22.38 30.06 -12.05
CA LEU A 233 -22.88 29.60 -10.77
C LEU A 233 -23.64 30.73 -10.04
N GLN A 234 -24.91 30.50 -9.72
CA GLN A 234 -25.72 31.38 -8.87
C GLN A 234 -25.91 30.72 -7.50
N LEU A 235 -25.32 31.33 -6.46
CA LEU A 235 -25.23 30.72 -5.13
C LEU A 235 -26.26 31.32 -4.17
N SER A 236 -26.92 30.46 -3.40
CA SER A 236 -27.82 30.86 -2.31
C SER A 236 -27.60 29.94 -1.10
N GLY A 237 -27.32 30.53 0.07
CA GLY A 237 -27.08 29.76 1.31
C GLY A 237 -25.74 29.00 1.37
N VAL A 238 -24.84 29.18 0.39
CA VAL A 238 -23.49 28.59 0.35
C VAL A 238 -22.47 29.63 -0.13
N SER A 239 -21.26 29.60 0.43
CA SER A 239 -20.17 30.48 -0.01
C SER A 239 -19.44 29.92 -1.23
N ALA A 240 -18.80 30.79 -2.01
CA ALA A 240 -18.01 30.38 -3.16
C ALA A 240 -16.83 29.50 -2.74
N GLU A 241 -16.19 29.82 -1.62
CA GLU A 241 -15.04 29.08 -1.08
C GLU A 241 -15.40 27.63 -0.77
N ALA A 242 -16.62 27.37 -0.29
CA ALA A 242 -17.05 26.03 0.11
C ALA A 242 -17.25 25.06 -1.08
N ILE A 243 -17.35 25.58 -2.31
CA ILE A 243 -17.52 24.79 -3.54
C ILE A 243 -16.42 25.06 -4.57
N ALA A 244 -15.44 25.89 -4.24
CA ALA A 244 -14.43 26.38 -5.18
C ALA A 244 -13.65 25.24 -5.84
N MET A 245 -13.28 24.19 -5.09
CA MET A 245 -12.52 23.08 -5.66
C MET A 245 -13.36 22.19 -6.60
N ALA A 246 -14.68 22.08 -6.40
CA ALA A 246 -15.54 21.39 -7.35
C ALA A 246 -15.71 22.21 -8.65
N GLN A 247 -15.82 23.54 -8.53
CA GLN A 247 -15.79 24.44 -9.68
C GLN A 247 -14.44 24.38 -10.42
N GLN A 248 -13.32 24.32 -9.69
CA GLN A 248 -12.00 24.16 -10.27
C GLN A 248 -11.89 22.85 -11.06
N ARG A 249 -12.41 21.73 -10.55
CA ARG A 249 -12.45 20.47 -11.30
C ARG A 249 -13.18 20.61 -12.63
N LEU A 250 -14.37 21.22 -12.64
CA LEU A 250 -15.12 21.48 -13.88
C LEU A 250 -14.28 22.31 -14.87
N ASN A 251 -13.57 23.32 -14.38
CA ASN A 251 -12.66 24.12 -15.20
C ASN A 251 -11.48 23.31 -15.77
N THR A 252 -10.85 22.46 -14.97
CA THR A 252 -9.78 21.54 -15.41
C THR A 252 -10.27 20.58 -16.49
N LEU A 253 -11.53 20.15 -16.43
CA LEU A 253 -12.18 19.31 -17.45
C LEU A 253 -12.69 20.10 -18.67
N GLY A 254 -12.43 21.41 -18.74
CA GLY A 254 -12.76 22.26 -19.89
C GLY A 254 -14.02 23.12 -19.75
N VAL A 255 -14.81 22.93 -18.69
CA VAL A 255 -16.04 23.71 -18.43
C VAL A 255 -15.71 24.97 -17.64
N LYS A 256 -15.46 26.07 -18.36
CA LYS A 256 -15.07 27.37 -17.78
C LYS A 256 -16.21 28.03 -17.00
N SER A 257 -15.87 28.82 -16.00
CA SER A 257 -16.83 29.70 -15.33
C SER A 257 -16.92 31.04 -16.05
N THR A 258 -18.09 31.41 -16.60
CA THR A 258 -18.29 32.66 -17.36
C THR A 258 -19.65 33.29 -17.05
N LYS A 259 -19.76 34.63 -17.10
CA LYS A 259 -21.04 35.32 -16.85
C LYS A 259 -22.12 35.02 -17.91
N ASN A 260 -21.69 34.68 -19.12
CA ASN A 260 -22.56 34.35 -20.26
C ASN A 260 -22.81 32.84 -20.40
N GLY A 261 -22.24 32.03 -19.51
CA GLY A 261 -22.41 30.59 -19.51
C GLY A 261 -23.82 30.17 -19.08
N LEU A 262 -24.11 28.88 -19.21
CA LEU A 262 -25.37 28.30 -18.75
C LEU A 262 -25.53 28.51 -17.25
N VAL A 263 -26.71 28.98 -16.82
CA VAL A 263 -26.99 29.23 -15.40
C VAL A 263 -27.09 27.90 -14.63
N VAL A 264 -26.30 27.80 -13.57
CA VAL A 264 -26.34 26.71 -12.59
C VAL A 264 -26.76 27.30 -11.24
N ASN A 265 -27.98 27.02 -10.80
CA ASN A 265 -28.48 27.47 -9.51
C ASN A 265 -28.03 26.50 -8.42
N VAL A 266 -27.32 26.98 -7.41
CA VAL A 266 -26.86 26.18 -6.26
C VAL A 266 -27.44 26.76 -4.99
N ALA A 267 -28.41 26.05 -4.41
CA ALA A 267 -29.10 26.47 -3.19
C ALA A 267 -28.82 25.49 -2.04
N VAL A 268 -28.26 25.98 -0.94
CA VAL A 268 -28.15 25.24 0.31
C VAL A 268 -29.24 25.70 1.29
N LYS A 269 -30.09 24.76 1.70
CA LYS A 269 -31.13 24.95 2.72
C LYS A 269 -30.88 23.96 3.85
N PRO A 270 -30.27 24.40 4.97
CA PRO A 270 -30.01 23.53 6.11
C PRO A 270 -31.26 22.80 6.59
N ASN A 271 -31.13 21.51 6.86
CA ASN A 271 -32.17 20.70 7.49
C ASN A 271 -31.61 19.99 8.74
N LYS A 272 -32.45 19.22 9.45
CA LYS A 272 -32.02 18.52 10.68
C LYS A 272 -31.12 17.30 10.41
N GLN A 273 -30.90 16.91 9.15
CA GLN A 273 -30.07 15.76 8.81
C GLN A 273 -28.61 16.18 8.73
N SER A 274 -27.73 15.47 9.43
CA SER A 274 -26.28 15.70 9.36
C SER A 274 -25.65 15.16 8.06
N SER A 275 -26.16 14.03 7.55
CA SER A 275 -25.65 13.42 6.32
C SER A 275 -25.87 14.34 5.11
N PRO A 276 -24.86 14.51 4.23
CA PRO A 276 -25.01 15.23 2.96
C PRO A 276 -26.14 14.67 2.10
N HIS A 277 -27.05 15.54 1.68
CA HIS A 277 -28.15 15.21 0.79
C HIS A 277 -28.30 16.29 -0.27
N TYR A 278 -28.38 15.88 -1.54
CA TYR A 278 -28.61 16.80 -2.65
C TYR A 278 -29.57 16.24 -3.70
N GLN A 279 -30.20 17.17 -4.41
CA GLN A 279 -30.87 16.93 -5.69
C GLN A 279 -30.18 17.74 -6.77
N LEU A 280 -29.80 17.09 -7.87
CA LEU A 280 -29.24 17.70 -9.08
C LEU A 280 -30.21 17.46 -10.25
N THR A 281 -30.73 18.53 -10.83
CA THR A 281 -31.59 18.48 -12.02
C THR A 281 -30.87 19.16 -13.18
N VAL A 282 -30.72 18.44 -14.30
CA VAL A 282 -30.16 18.93 -15.57
C VAL A 282 -31.29 18.94 -16.61
N ALA A 283 -31.73 20.13 -17.01
CA ALA A 283 -32.78 20.33 -18.01
C ALA A 283 -32.25 21.15 -19.21
N GLU A 284 -33.08 21.36 -20.24
CA GLU A 284 -32.66 21.94 -21.53
C GLU A 284 -32.01 23.33 -21.42
N ASN A 285 -32.48 24.18 -20.51
CA ASN A 285 -32.00 25.56 -20.36
C ASN A 285 -31.56 25.92 -18.93
N ASN A 286 -31.50 24.95 -18.01
CA ASN A 286 -31.08 25.21 -16.63
C ASN A 286 -30.46 23.96 -15.97
N ILE A 287 -29.56 24.22 -15.03
CA ILE A 287 -29.11 23.23 -14.05
C ILE A 287 -29.46 23.76 -12.66
N SER A 288 -30.03 22.90 -11.81
CA SER A 288 -30.41 23.25 -10.44
C SER A 288 -29.85 22.23 -9.46
N ILE A 289 -29.23 22.73 -8.39
CA ILE A 289 -28.71 21.97 -7.27
C ILE A 289 -29.41 22.46 -6.00
N GLN A 290 -30.09 21.54 -5.32
CA GLN A 290 -30.62 21.76 -3.98
C GLN A 290 -29.87 20.87 -3.00
N ALA A 291 -29.30 21.44 -1.94
CA ALA A 291 -28.46 20.73 -0.99
C ALA A 291 -28.81 21.09 0.45
N ASN A 292 -28.59 20.17 1.41
CA ASN A 292 -28.82 20.44 2.83
C ASN A 292 -27.59 21.02 3.56
N ASN A 293 -26.39 20.92 2.99
CA ASN A 293 -25.17 21.52 3.52
C ASN A 293 -24.13 21.77 2.40
N SER A 294 -23.01 22.41 2.74
CA SER A 294 -21.97 22.75 1.78
C SER A 294 -21.29 21.52 1.14
N ALA A 295 -21.10 20.43 1.90
CA ALA A 295 -20.54 19.18 1.37
C ALA A 295 -21.48 18.54 0.33
N ALA A 296 -22.79 18.58 0.56
CA ALA A 296 -23.78 18.11 -0.39
C ALA A 296 -23.80 18.94 -1.69
N ALA A 297 -23.69 20.27 -1.59
CA ALA A 297 -23.55 21.13 -2.77
C ALA A 297 -22.26 20.84 -3.55
N PHE A 298 -21.14 20.63 -2.83
CA PHE A 298 -19.88 20.21 -3.42
C PHE A 298 -20.01 18.87 -4.15
N TYR A 299 -20.59 17.85 -3.51
CA TYR A 299 -20.81 16.53 -4.13
C TYR A 299 -21.76 16.56 -5.32
N ALA A 300 -22.76 17.45 -5.33
CA ALA A 300 -23.62 17.67 -6.50
C ALA A 300 -22.82 18.19 -7.71
N LEU A 301 -21.89 19.11 -7.50
CA LEU A 301 -20.98 19.59 -8.55
C LEU A 301 -19.99 18.50 -8.98
N GLN A 302 -19.54 17.63 -8.07
CA GLN A 302 -18.74 16.46 -8.44
C GLN A 302 -19.54 15.48 -9.31
N SER A 303 -20.84 15.29 -9.02
CA SER A 303 -21.73 14.51 -9.89
C SER A 303 -21.93 15.17 -11.26
N LEU A 304 -22.03 16.51 -11.32
CA LEU A 304 -22.04 17.22 -12.60
C LEU A 304 -20.75 16.98 -13.41
N ALA A 305 -19.59 16.99 -12.76
CA ALA A 305 -18.31 16.66 -13.40
C ALA A 305 -18.19 15.17 -13.79
N GLY A 306 -18.82 14.27 -13.04
CA GLY A 306 -18.92 12.85 -13.37
C GLY A 306 -19.74 12.59 -14.63
N LEU A 307 -20.82 13.35 -14.83
CA LEU A 307 -21.69 13.24 -16.01
C LEU A 307 -21.06 13.77 -17.32
N LEU A 308 -20.00 14.56 -17.21
CA LEU A 308 -19.35 15.24 -18.33
C LEU A 308 -18.62 14.24 -19.24
N ASP A 309 -18.97 14.25 -20.52
CA ASP A 309 -18.12 13.74 -21.58
C ASP A 309 -17.09 14.81 -21.95
N ILE A 310 -15.81 14.51 -21.73
CA ILE A 310 -14.72 15.47 -21.95
C ILE A 310 -14.39 15.68 -23.43
N ASN A 311 -14.89 14.84 -24.34
CA ASN A 311 -14.60 14.97 -25.76
C ASN A 311 -15.38 16.12 -26.42
N ASP A 312 -16.63 16.32 -26.01
CA ASP A 312 -17.53 17.35 -26.57
C ASP A 312 -18.11 18.32 -25.53
N LEU A 313 -17.71 18.15 -24.25
CA LEU A 313 -18.16 18.92 -23.10
C LEU A 313 -19.68 18.86 -22.88
N SER A 314 -20.30 17.72 -23.22
CA SER A 314 -21.73 17.51 -23.04
C SER A 314 -22.06 16.68 -21.79
N ILE A 315 -23.27 16.89 -21.25
CA ILE A 315 -23.85 16.10 -20.16
C ILE A 315 -25.25 15.59 -20.55
N PRO A 316 -25.69 14.42 -20.05
CA PRO A 316 -27.07 13.96 -20.20
C PRO A 316 -28.05 14.79 -19.36
N MET A 317 -29.31 14.89 -19.81
CA MET A 317 -30.39 15.50 -19.04
C MET A 317 -30.97 14.50 -18.04
N VAL A 318 -30.78 14.76 -16.75
CA VAL A 318 -31.09 13.82 -15.66
C VAL A 318 -31.65 14.54 -14.44
N ASP A 319 -32.37 13.80 -13.60
CA ASP A 319 -32.68 14.17 -12.23
C ASP A 319 -32.02 13.15 -11.28
N ILE A 320 -31.23 13.64 -10.32
CA ILE A 320 -30.46 12.84 -9.38
C ILE A 320 -30.84 13.23 -7.97
N ILE A 321 -31.17 12.25 -7.13
CA ILE A 321 -31.36 12.42 -5.68
C ILE A 321 -30.36 11.51 -4.98
N ASP A 322 -29.57 12.06 -4.07
CA ASP A 322 -28.41 11.32 -3.56
C ASP A 322 -28.02 11.67 -2.12
N THR A 323 -27.36 10.71 -1.47
CA THR A 323 -26.84 10.76 -0.09
C THR A 323 -25.85 9.60 0.09
N PRO A 324 -24.76 9.76 0.87
CA PRO A 324 -23.87 8.64 1.17
C PRO A 324 -24.58 7.60 2.05
N ARG A 325 -24.15 6.33 1.96
CA ARG A 325 -24.53 5.27 2.91
C ARG A 325 -23.76 5.33 4.24
N TYR A 326 -22.51 5.79 4.22
CA TYR A 326 -21.61 5.86 5.38
C TYR A 326 -21.07 7.27 5.58
N ASP A 327 -20.87 7.68 6.83
CA ASP A 327 -20.22 8.94 7.17
C ASP A 327 -18.70 8.87 7.02
N PHE A 328 -18.10 7.68 7.20
CA PHE A 328 -16.68 7.44 7.01
C PHE A 328 -16.41 6.75 5.66
N ARG A 329 -15.72 7.44 4.74
CA ARG A 329 -15.35 6.90 3.42
C ARG A 329 -13.86 7.18 3.20
N GLY A 330 -13.03 6.24 3.63
CA GLY A 330 -11.62 6.50 3.88
C GLY A 330 -10.64 5.97 2.85
N LEU A 331 -9.49 6.62 2.80
CA LEU A 331 -8.27 6.12 2.18
C LEU A 331 -7.12 6.24 3.18
N HIS A 332 -6.40 5.16 3.39
CA HIS A 332 -5.12 5.12 4.09
C HIS A 332 -3.96 5.14 3.09
N VAL A 333 -2.97 6.00 3.37
CA VAL A 333 -1.74 6.10 2.59
C VAL A 333 -0.55 6.02 3.54
N ASP A 334 0.26 4.99 3.35
CA ASP A 334 1.55 4.85 3.99
C ASP A 334 2.61 5.69 3.28
N VAL A 335 3.17 6.64 4.03
CA VAL A 335 4.30 7.46 3.59
C VAL A 335 5.56 7.15 4.39
N ALA A 336 5.46 6.27 5.40
CA ALA A 336 6.54 5.90 6.31
C ALA A 336 7.48 4.87 5.68
N ARG A 337 7.00 3.74 5.12
CA ARG A 337 7.89 2.71 4.56
C ARG A 337 8.64 3.21 3.32
N ASN A 338 7.97 3.93 2.42
CA ASN A 338 8.58 4.65 1.31
C ASN A 338 7.86 5.98 1.07
N PHE A 339 8.57 7.10 1.18
CA PHE A 339 8.00 8.44 1.15
C PHE A 339 7.25 8.78 -0.14
N ARG A 340 6.10 9.46 -0.01
CA ARG A 340 5.32 10.00 -1.12
C ARG A 340 5.41 11.52 -1.16
N SER A 341 5.54 12.10 -2.35
CA SER A 341 5.65 13.56 -2.48
C SER A 341 4.37 14.29 -2.03
N LYS A 342 4.48 15.56 -1.65
CA LYS A 342 3.30 16.41 -1.39
C LYS A 342 2.38 16.44 -2.62
N ALA A 343 2.96 16.53 -3.83
CA ALA A 343 2.19 16.58 -5.07
C ALA A 343 1.29 15.34 -5.23
N PHE A 344 1.82 14.14 -4.95
CA PHE A 344 1.02 12.91 -4.95
C PHE A 344 -0.12 12.97 -3.92
N ILE A 345 0.12 13.47 -2.71
CA ILE A 345 -0.93 13.60 -1.69
C ILE A 345 -2.03 14.57 -2.12
N LEU A 346 -1.67 15.74 -2.65
CA LEU A 346 -2.66 16.72 -3.13
C LEU A 346 -3.47 16.17 -4.31
N GLN A 347 -2.82 15.51 -5.27
CA GLN A 347 -3.50 14.89 -6.40
C GLN A 347 -4.42 13.74 -5.94
N THR A 348 -4.00 12.98 -4.93
CA THR A 348 -4.84 11.93 -4.31
C THR A 348 -6.06 12.54 -3.62
N ILE A 349 -5.92 13.66 -2.90
CA ILE A 349 -7.04 14.40 -2.31
C ILE A 349 -8.05 14.83 -3.38
N GLU A 350 -7.59 15.31 -4.54
CA GLU A 350 -8.48 15.70 -5.64
C GLU A 350 -9.32 14.51 -6.14
N GLN A 351 -8.70 13.35 -6.33
CA GLN A 351 -9.41 12.16 -6.80
C GLN A 351 -10.31 11.58 -5.70
N MET A 352 -9.90 11.60 -4.44
CA MET A 352 -10.78 11.25 -3.32
C MET A 352 -12.06 12.11 -3.35
N ALA A 353 -11.91 13.42 -3.52
CA ALA A 353 -13.03 14.36 -3.53
C ALA A 353 -13.94 14.16 -4.75
N ALA A 354 -13.35 13.89 -5.92
CA ALA A 354 -14.05 13.57 -7.15
C ALA A 354 -15.03 12.41 -6.98
N TYR A 355 -14.57 11.38 -6.26
CA TYR A 355 -15.33 10.17 -6.00
C TYR A 355 -15.94 10.16 -4.59
N LYS A 356 -16.04 11.33 -3.96
CA LYS A 356 -16.78 11.58 -2.71
C LYS A 356 -16.26 10.82 -1.47
N LEU A 357 -15.01 10.37 -1.48
CA LEU A 357 -14.28 9.95 -0.27
C LEU A 357 -14.00 11.18 0.61
N ASN A 358 -13.98 11.02 1.94
CA ASN A 358 -13.93 12.16 2.88
C ASN A 358 -12.99 11.99 4.08
N LYS A 359 -12.25 10.88 4.17
CA LYS A 359 -11.28 10.65 5.26
C LYS A 359 -9.95 10.23 4.65
N LEU A 360 -8.91 11.02 4.86
CA LEU A 360 -7.54 10.68 4.48
C LEU A 360 -6.77 10.31 5.74
N HIS A 361 -6.53 9.02 5.93
CA HIS A 361 -5.67 8.50 6.98
C HIS A 361 -4.23 8.52 6.48
N LEU A 362 -3.41 9.43 7.02
CA LEU A 362 -1.99 9.54 6.67
C LEU A 362 -1.13 8.84 7.72
N HIS A 363 -0.50 7.75 7.32
CA HIS A 363 0.44 6.99 8.15
C HIS A 363 1.84 7.59 8.01
N LEU A 364 2.17 8.46 8.95
CA LEU A 364 3.28 9.41 8.92
C LEU A 364 4.54 8.91 9.63
N ALA A 365 4.45 7.85 10.42
CA ALA A 365 5.62 7.26 11.07
C ALA A 365 5.47 5.76 11.27
N ASP A 366 6.58 5.06 11.04
CA ASP A 366 6.74 3.63 11.23
C ASP A 366 8.22 3.31 11.52
N ASP A 367 8.63 2.06 11.39
CA ASP A 367 10.00 1.63 11.65
C ASP A 367 11.02 2.22 10.67
N GLU A 368 10.67 2.30 9.39
CA GLU A 368 11.55 2.72 8.31
C GLU A 368 11.56 4.23 8.07
N GLY A 369 10.73 5.00 8.77
CA GLY A 369 10.55 6.40 8.45
C GLY A 369 9.70 7.20 9.40
N TRP A 370 10.14 8.43 9.67
CA TRP A 370 9.36 9.48 10.30
C TRP A 370 9.18 10.66 9.33
N ARG A 371 7.93 11.05 9.05
CA ARG A 371 7.59 11.88 7.88
C ARG A 371 6.99 13.24 8.20
N LEU A 372 6.98 13.67 9.46
CA LEU A 372 6.42 14.97 9.85
C LEU A 372 7.40 15.79 10.69
N ALA A 373 7.67 17.03 10.30
CA ALA A 373 8.46 17.92 11.15
C ALA A 373 7.74 18.26 12.48
N ILE A 374 8.42 18.05 13.60
CA ILE A 374 7.93 18.36 14.95
C ILE A 374 8.87 19.39 15.59
N ASP A 375 8.33 20.55 15.97
CA ASP A 375 9.13 21.63 16.55
C ASP A 375 9.83 21.19 17.85
N GLY A 376 11.13 21.46 17.94
CA GLY A 376 11.98 21.08 19.08
C GLY A 376 12.50 19.63 19.06
N LEU A 377 12.07 18.80 18.10
CA LEU A 377 12.49 17.40 17.92
C LEU A 377 13.08 17.16 16.52
N ASP A 378 14.01 18.03 16.09
CA ASP A 378 14.63 18.02 14.76
C ASP A 378 15.24 16.67 14.35
N GLU A 379 15.67 15.84 15.30
CA GLU A 379 16.23 14.51 15.01
C GLU A 379 15.22 13.56 14.35
N LEU A 380 13.92 13.74 14.59
CA LEU A 380 12.86 12.94 13.96
C LEU A 380 12.90 13.05 12.44
N THR A 381 13.20 14.23 11.89
CA THR A 381 13.29 14.41 10.43
C THR A 381 14.72 14.50 9.92
N SER A 382 15.70 14.93 10.70
CA SER A 382 17.10 14.96 10.24
C SER A 382 17.76 13.57 10.23
N VAL A 383 17.28 12.63 11.05
CA VAL A 383 17.68 11.21 11.10
C VAL A 383 16.53 10.32 10.64
N GLY A 384 15.37 10.37 11.33
CA GLY A 384 14.27 9.42 11.13
C GLY A 384 13.59 9.49 9.76
N ALA A 385 13.71 10.59 9.01
CA ALA A 385 13.15 10.69 7.65
C ALA A 385 14.04 10.10 6.55
N TYR A 386 15.22 9.62 6.90
CA TYR A 386 16.24 9.23 5.92
C TYR A 386 16.79 7.85 6.21
N ARG A 387 16.92 7.05 5.15
CA ARG A 387 17.65 5.79 5.15
C ARG A 387 18.89 5.93 4.28
N CYS A 388 20.04 5.53 4.80
CA CYS A 388 21.31 5.55 4.08
C CYS A 388 22.27 4.50 4.66
N PHE A 389 23.42 4.29 4.02
CA PHE A 389 24.38 3.33 4.55
C PHE A 389 25.14 3.92 5.76
N ASP A 390 24.58 3.75 6.96
CA ASP A 390 25.15 4.13 8.24
C ASP A 390 24.76 3.10 9.31
N LEU A 391 25.63 2.12 9.58
CA LEU A 391 25.35 1.09 10.59
C LEU A 391 25.38 1.61 12.03
N THR A 392 25.80 2.86 12.26
CA THR A 392 25.73 3.50 13.59
C THR A 392 24.38 4.17 13.85
N GLU A 393 23.62 4.38 12.77
CA GLU A 393 22.34 5.07 12.72
C GLU A 393 22.32 6.44 13.42
N THR A 394 23.43 7.18 13.30
CA THR A 394 23.54 8.54 13.88
C THR A 394 23.13 9.64 12.90
N ARG A 395 23.12 9.35 11.59
CA ARG A 395 22.78 10.33 10.53
C ARG A 395 21.54 9.97 9.72
N CYS A 396 21.14 8.70 9.74
CA CYS A 396 20.02 8.12 9.01
C CYS A 396 19.70 6.74 9.63
N LEU A 397 18.52 6.21 9.36
CA LEU A 397 18.16 4.83 9.63
C LEU A 397 18.89 3.86 8.67
N LEU A 398 18.93 2.57 9.01
CA LEU A 398 19.42 1.52 8.12
C LEU A 398 18.69 1.52 6.75
N PRO A 399 19.37 1.09 5.66
CA PRO A 399 18.86 1.19 4.29
C PRO A 399 17.86 0.09 3.89
N GLN A 400 16.71 0.06 4.56
CA GLN A 400 15.61 -0.90 4.36
C GLN A 400 14.93 -0.78 2.99
N LEU A 401 14.22 -1.82 2.55
CA LEU A 401 13.36 -1.88 1.37
C LEU A 401 14.06 -1.50 0.06
N GLY A 402 15.35 -1.87 -0.05
CA GLY A 402 16.18 -1.55 -1.21
C GLY A 402 16.40 -0.04 -1.39
N ALA A 403 16.50 0.72 -0.31
CA ALA A 403 16.78 2.17 -0.36
C ALA A 403 18.18 2.48 -0.93
N GLY A 404 19.13 1.55 -0.86
CA GLY A 404 20.51 1.75 -1.29
C GLY A 404 21.32 2.61 -0.30
N ASN A 405 22.39 3.25 -0.76
CA ASN A 405 23.29 4.01 0.10
C ASN A 405 23.04 5.53 0.11
N ASP A 406 22.24 6.06 -0.82
CA ASP A 406 22.04 7.51 -1.00
C ASP A 406 20.95 8.06 -0.06
N LYS A 407 21.36 9.00 0.80
CA LYS A 407 20.44 9.72 1.70
C LYS A 407 19.36 10.49 0.94
N ASN A 408 19.63 10.93 -0.30
CA ASN A 408 18.71 11.74 -1.11
C ASN A 408 17.82 10.90 -2.05
N ALA A 409 17.83 9.57 -1.91
CA ALA A 409 16.94 8.71 -2.69
C ALA A 409 15.46 9.11 -2.51
N GLN A 410 14.65 8.95 -3.56
CA GLN A 410 13.24 9.37 -3.58
C GLN A 410 12.36 8.70 -2.50
N VAL A 411 12.79 7.56 -1.98
CA VAL A 411 12.11 6.84 -0.90
C VAL A 411 12.24 7.52 0.46
N ASN A 412 13.16 8.49 0.58
CA ASN A 412 13.37 9.31 1.77
C ASN A 412 12.66 10.65 1.65
N GLY A 413 12.42 11.30 2.79
CA GLY A 413 11.77 12.60 2.84
C GLY A 413 10.78 12.71 4.00
N PHE A 414 10.28 13.92 4.18
CA PHE A 414 9.28 14.28 5.19
C PHE A 414 8.51 15.52 4.73
N TYR A 415 7.37 15.78 5.36
CA TYR A 415 6.62 17.02 5.22
C TYR A 415 7.10 18.04 6.24
N SER A 416 7.49 19.22 5.75
CA SER A 416 7.67 20.36 6.64
C SER A 416 6.34 20.74 7.32
N ALA A 417 6.42 21.58 8.36
CA ALA A 417 5.22 22.11 9.00
C ALA A 417 4.28 22.79 7.99
N GLU A 418 4.84 23.53 7.02
CA GLU A 418 4.02 24.20 5.99
C GLU A 418 3.48 23.24 4.94
N ASP A 419 4.23 22.21 4.56
CA ASP A 419 3.70 21.19 3.66
C ASP A 419 2.50 20.48 4.28
N TYR A 420 2.58 20.14 5.57
CA TYR A 420 1.47 19.50 6.28
C TYR A 420 0.28 20.46 6.45
N ILE A 421 0.51 21.73 6.80
CA ILE A 421 -0.55 22.75 6.88
C ILE A 421 -1.24 22.95 5.52
N GLU A 422 -0.49 22.95 4.43
CA GLU A 422 -1.03 23.00 3.08
C GLU A 422 -1.89 21.77 2.77
N ILE A 423 -1.40 20.56 3.06
CA ILE A 423 -2.17 19.31 2.91
C ILE A 423 -3.50 19.40 3.69
N LEU A 424 -3.47 19.86 4.95
CA LEU A 424 -4.67 20.01 5.79
C LEU A 424 -5.68 20.98 5.18
N ARG A 425 -5.23 22.16 4.74
CA ARG A 425 -6.09 23.17 4.12
C ARG A 425 -6.65 22.69 2.79
N TYR A 426 -5.83 21.99 2.00
CA TYR A 426 -6.22 21.43 0.72
C TYR A 426 -7.28 20.35 0.91
N ALA A 427 -7.09 19.42 1.84
CA ALA A 427 -8.07 18.42 2.19
C ALA A 427 -9.40 19.06 2.65
N LYS A 428 -9.35 20.07 3.53
CA LYS A 428 -10.55 20.79 3.99
C LYS A 428 -11.30 21.46 2.83
N ALA A 429 -10.59 22.08 1.88
CA ALA A 429 -11.20 22.69 0.69
C ALA A 429 -11.92 21.67 -0.22
N HIS A 430 -11.60 20.38 -0.05
CA HIS A 430 -12.21 19.24 -0.73
C HIS A 430 -13.20 18.45 0.13
N HIS A 431 -13.59 18.96 1.30
CA HIS A 431 -14.45 18.27 2.27
C HIS A 431 -13.86 16.92 2.74
N ILE A 432 -12.53 16.83 2.84
CA ILE A 432 -11.80 15.68 3.35
C ILE A 432 -11.18 16.05 4.70
N GLU A 433 -11.34 15.17 5.68
CA GLU A 433 -10.64 15.24 6.96
C GLU A 433 -9.36 14.42 6.90
N VAL A 434 -8.26 14.97 7.44
CA VAL A 434 -6.98 14.25 7.57
C VAL A 434 -6.85 13.68 8.97
N LEU A 435 -6.68 12.37 9.06
CA LEU A 435 -6.39 11.62 10.28
C LEU A 435 -4.89 11.30 10.30
N PRO A 436 -4.06 11.99 11.10
CA PRO A 436 -2.67 11.60 11.27
C PRO A 436 -2.55 10.28 12.05
N SER A 437 -1.66 9.41 11.60
CA SER A 437 -1.14 8.26 12.36
C SER A 437 0.35 8.37 12.51
N LEU A 438 0.83 8.34 13.75
CA LEU A 438 2.23 8.06 14.05
C LEU A 438 2.20 6.91 15.05
N ASP A 439 2.53 5.71 14.57
CA ASP A 439 2.18 4.47 15.25
C ASP A 439 2.98 4.24 16.52
N MET A 440 2.33 3.57 17.48
CA MET A 440 2.85 3.27 18.80
C MET A 440 2.04 2.15 19.50
N PRO A 441 2.63 1.35 20.38
CA PRO A 441 4.03 1.38 20.80
C PRO A 441 4.96 0.49 19.95
N GLY A 442 4.40 -0.44 19.15
CA GLY A 442 5.10 -1.05 18.02
C GLY A 442 5.37 -0.03 16.92
N HIS A 443 6.00 -0.47 15.82
CA HIS A 443 6.20 0.38 14.63
C HIS A 443 6.84 1.75 14.92
N SER A 444 7.72 1.81 15.93
CA SER A 444 8.24 3.07 16.48
C SER A 444 9.75 3.23 16.25
N ARG A 445 10.40 2.38 15.45
CA ARG A 445 11.86 2.37 15.32
C ARG A 445 12.43 3.70 14.83
N ALA A 446 11.80 4.36 13.86
CA ALA A 446 12.29 5.65 13.38
C ALA A 446 12.34 6.71 14.50
N ALA A 447 11.33 6.73 15.37
CA ALA A 447 11.31 7.61 16.54
C ALA A 447 12.37 7.22 17.56
N ILE A 448 12.53 5.93 17.86
CA ILE A 448 13.52 5.40 18.81
C ILE A 448 14.94 5.80 18.37
N ILE A 449 15.30 5.52 17.12
CA ILE A 449 16.64 5.81 16.60
C ILE A 449 16.91 7.31 16.55
N ALA A 450 15.93 8.11 16.13
CA ALA A 450 16.03 9.56 16.16
C ALA A 450 16.26 10.10 17.59
N MET A 451 15.54 9.59 18.58
CA MET A 451 15.70 10.00 19.98
C MET A 451 17.01 9.47 20.59
N GLU A 452 17.54 8.33 20.16
CA GLU A 452 18.89 7.89 20.55
C GLU A 452 19.99 8.76 19.92
N ALA A 453 19.82 9.21 18.68
CA ALA A 453 20.74 10.17 18.05
C ALA A 453 20.73 11.51 18.80
N ARG A 454 19.54 11.99 19.18
CA ARG A 454 19.36 13.18 20.04
C ARG A 454 20.06 12.99 21.38
N TYR A 455 19.82 11.86 22.06
CA TYR A 455 20.43 11.54 23.34
C TYR A 455 21.96 11.61 23.25
N LYS A 456 22.57 10.93 22.28
CA LYS A 456 24.04 10.92 22.07
C LYS A 456 24.58 12.35 21.83
N LYS A 457 23.91 13.12 20.97
CA LYS A 457 24.28 14.51 20.66
C LYS A 457 24.24 15.41 21.90
N LEU A 458 23.17 15.36 22.69
CA LEU A 458 23.01 16.20 23.88
C LEU A 458 23.92 15.76 25.03
N MET A 459 24.18 14.46 25.19
CA MET A 459 25.18 13.96 26.14
C MET A 459 26.59 14.48 25.79
N ALA A 460 26.97 14.45 24.51
CA ALA A 460 28.26 15.01 24.06
C ALA A 460 28.37 16.52 24.28
N GLN A 461 27.23 17.23 24.35
CA GLN A 461 27.16 18.66 24.67
C GLN A 461 27.09 18.94 26.18
N GLY A 462 27.16 17.93 27.04
CA GLY A 462 27.06 18.10 28.49
C GLY A 462 25.66 18.46 28.99
N LYS A 463 24.60 18.06 28.27
CA LYS A 463 23.19 18.33 28.61
C LYS A 463 22.42 17.05 28.95
N PRO A 464 22.73 16.38 30.07
CA PRO A 464 22.17 15.06 30.38
C PRO A 464 20.66 15.08 30.65
N GLU A 465 20.12 16.15 31.23
CA GLU A 465 18.67 16.26 31.49
C GLU A 465 17.87 16.35 30.18
N ASP A 466 18.26 17.28 29.29
CA ASP A 466 17.68 17.44 27.95
C ASP A 466 17.82 16.15 27.10
N ALA A 467 18.94 15.44 27.26
CA ALA A 467 19.19 14.19 26.56
C ALA A 467 18.19 13.09 26.98
N GLN A 468 17.82 13.03 28.27
CA GLN A 468 16.92 12.02 28.80
C GLN A 468 15.44 12.33 28.53
N GLN A 469 15.07 13.61 28.47
CA GLN A 469 13.67 14.08 28.44
C GLN A 469 12.76 13.30 27.48
N TYR A 470 13.25 12.98 26.28
CA TYR A 470 12.49 12.31 25.21
C TYR A 470 13.05 10.95 24.83
N ARG A 471 13.92 10.37 25.64
CA ARG A 471 14.53 9.07 25.36
C ARG A 471 13.49 7.96 25.47
N LEU A 472 13.39 7.11 24.44
CA LEU A 472 12.32 6.10 24.29
C LEU A 472 12.72 4.69 24.73
N VAL A 473 13.96 4.50 25.15
CA VAL A 473 14.52 3.19 25.53
C VAL A 473 15.11 3.22 26.93
N GLU A 474 15.17 2.06 27.57
CA GLU A 474 15.84 1.86 28.85
C GLU A 474 17.14 1.08 28.62
N THR A 475 18.30 1.66 28.90
CA THR A 475 19.61 1.01 28.67
C THR A 475 19.79 -0.32 29.43
N ALA A 476 19.09 -0.45 30.57
CA ALA A 476 19.11 -1.65 31.39
C ALA A 476 18.21 -2.77 30.86
N ASP A 477 17.32 -2.49 29.89
CA ASP A 477 16.52 -3.52 29.24
C ASP A 477 17.44 -4.43 28.40
N LYS A 478 17.30 -5.75 28.62
CA LYS A 478 18.04 -6.81 27.92
C LYS A 478 17.15 -7.74 27.12
N THR A 479 15.88 -7.35 26.95
CA THR A 479 14.89 -8.14 26.22
C THR A 479 15.41 -8.44 24.81
N ARG A 480 15.31 -9.70 24.41
CA ARG A 480 15.57 -10.12 23.03
C ARG A 480 14.25 -10.50 22.39
N TYR A 481 13.92 -9.82 21.31
CA TYR A 481 12.68 -10.03 20.58
C TYR A 481 12.89 -9.78 19.08
N SER A 482 11.90 -10.13 18.27
CA SER A 482 11.86 -9.85 16.84
C SER A 482 10.44 -9.42 16.50
N SER A 483 10.28 -8.22 15.94
CA SER A 483 9.03 -7.78 15.34
C SER A 483 8.64 -8.65 14.14
N ILE A 484 7.44 -8.44 13.61
CA ILE A 484 6.97 -9.13 12.40
C ILE A 484 7.87 -8.80 11.21
N GLN A 485 8.37 -7.56 11.12
CA GLN A 485 9.30 -7.08 10.11
C GLN A 485 10.76 -7.34 10.50
N HIS A 486 10.99 -8.17 11.52
CA HIS A 486 12.30 -8.65 11.95
C HIS A 486 13.26 -7.59 12.51
N TYR A 487 12.71 -6.56 13.14
CA TYR A 487 13.47 -5.65 13.97
C TYR A 487 13.60 -6.15 15.40
N ASN A 488 14.72 -5.86 16.06
CA ASN A 488 14.95 -6.21 17.47
C ASN A 488 14.90 -5.01 18.44
N ASP A 489 14.53 -3.83 17.93
CA ASP A 489 14.65 -2.53 18.59
C ASP A 489 13.53 -1.55 18.18
N ASN A 490 12.39 -2.06 17.71
CA ASN A 490 11.32 -1.25 17.10
C ASN A 490 10.20 -0.78 18.03
N THR A 491 10.22 -1.16 19.31
CA THR A 491 9.09 -0.95 20.23
C THR A 491 9.48 0.04 21.32
N LEU A 492 8.77 1.16 21.44
CA LEU A 492 9.09 2.18 22.46
C LEU A 492 8.88 1.60 23.87
N ASN A 493 9.66 2.02 24.87
CA ASN A 493 9.47 1.50 26.23
C ASN A 493 8.24 2.16 26.88
N VAL A 494 7.15 1.40 27.03
CA VAL A 494 5.88 1.92 27.59
C VAL A 494 5.90 2.13 29.11
N CYS A 495 6.98 1.76 29.79
CA CYS A 495 7.04 1.75 31.25
C CYS A 495 7.82 2.93 31.84
N ILE A 496 8.45 3.75 30.99
CA ILE A 496 9.21 4.94 31.41
C ILE A 496 8.42 6.23 31.18
N ALA A 497 8.63 7.23 32.03
CA ALA A 497 7.91 8.51 31.95
C ALA A 497 8.28 9.33 30.69
N ASN A 498 9.51 9.18 30.21
CA ASN A 498 10.06 9.92 29.07
C ASN A 498 9.26 9.63 27.78
N THR A 499 8.84 8.38 27.58
CA THR A 499 7.96 7.98 26.48
C THR A 499 6.67 8.81 26.43
N TYR A 500 6.01 8.99 27.57
CA TYR A 500 4.77 9.78 27.63
C TYR A 500 5.03 11.28 27.46
N THR A 501 6.22 11.76 27.89
CA THR A 501 6.65 13.14 27.66
C THR A 501 6.89 13.41 26.17
N PHE A 502 7.50 12.46 25.46
CA PHE A 502 7.66 12.51 24.01
C PHE A 502 6.32 12.48 23.28
N ILE A 503 5.44 11.53 23.62
CA ILE A 503 4.12 11.43 22.97
C ILE A 503 3.29 12.68 23.21
N ASP A 504 3.28 13.23 24.44
CA ASP A 504 2.56 14.48 24.72
C ASP A 504 3.10 15.65 23.92
N LYS A 505 4.43 15.76 23.75
CA LYS A 505 5.06 16.77 22.88
C LYS A 505 4.63 16.60 21.43
N VAL A 506 4.73 15.40 20.86
CA VAL A 506 4.34 15.12 19.47
C VAL A 506 2.86 15.45 19.25
N LEU A 507 1.96 14.94 20.09
CA LEU A 507 0.52 15.19 19.97
C LEU A 507 0.18 16.68 20.08
N SER A 508 0.88 17.41 20.96
CA SER A 508 0.68 18.85 21.12
C SER A 508 1.15 19.62 19.88
N GLU A 509 2.28 19.26 19.28
CA GLU A 509 2.75 19.90 18.05
C GLU A 509 1.87 19.57 16.85
N VAL A 510 1.42 18.32 16.70
CA VAL A 510 0.45 17.96 15.64
C VAL A 510 -0.84 18.78 15.80
N LYS A 511 -1.33 18.93 17.03
CA LYS A 511 -2.48 19.81 17.31
C LYS A 511 -2.19 21.27 16.93
N VAL A 512 -1.01 21.80 17.25
CA VAL A 512 -0.60 23.17 16.84
C VAL A 512 -0.62 23.32 15.32
N LEU A 513 -0.15 22.33 14.56
CA LEU A 513 -0.20 22.38 13.07
C LEU A 513 -1.64 22.43 12.55
N HIS A 514 -2.55 21.64 13.14
CA HIS A 514 -3.98 21.66 12.85
C HIS A 514 -4.62 23.02 13.19
N ASP A 515 -4.34 23.56 14.37
CA ASP A 515 -4.83 24.87 14.81
C ASP A 515 -4.33 25.99 13.88
N ARG A 516 -3.06 25.95 13.46
CA ARG A 516 -2.47 26.87 12.46
C ARG A 516 -3.10 26.73 11.07
N ALA A 517 -3.50 25.52 10.69
CA ALA A 517 -4.22 25.28 9.45
C ALA A 517 -5.67 25.79 9.49
N GLY A 518 -6.22 26.03 10.69
CA GLY A 518 -7.65 26.31 10.88
C GLY A 518 -8.52 25.07 10.64
N VAL A 519 -7.96 23.89 10.88
CA VAL A 519 -8.60 22.58 10.72
C VAL A 519 -8.53 21.88 12.07
N PRO A 520 -9.65 21.49 12.69
CA PRO A 520 -9.59 20.80 13.97
C PRO A 520 -9.05 19.38 13.80
N LEU A 521 -8.14 18.98 14.70
CA LEU A 521 -7.72 17.59 14.85
C LEU A 521 -8.80 16.83 15.64
N ASN A 522 -9.75 16.20 14.96
CA ASN A 522 -10.82 15.47 15.64
C ASN A 522 -10.42 14.04 16.02
N THR A 523 -9.61 13.38 15.18
CA THR A 523 -9.22 11.97 15.36
C THR A 523 -7.72 11.81 15.17
N TYR A 524 -7.08 11.04 16.05
CA TYR A 524 -5.69 10.63 15.93
C TYR A 524 -5.61 9.11 15.97
N HIS A 525 -4.94 8.53 14.98
CA HIS A 525 -4.74 7.08 14.91
C HIS A 525 -3.43 6.71 15.59
N ILE A 526 -3.47 5.80 16.56
CA ILE A 526 -2.30 5.45 17.39
C ILE A 526 -1.55 4.21 16.88
N GLY A 527 -2.04 3.54 15.83
CA GLY A 527 -1.59 2.20 15.46
C GLY A 527 -2.12 1.18 16.45
N ALA A 528 -1.37 0.95 17.53
CA ALA A 528 -1.59 0.00 18.64
C ALA A 528 -1.27 -1.48 18.36
N ASP A 529 -0.71 -1.79 17.20
CA ASP A 529 -0.39 -3.12 16.73
C ASP A 529 1.05 -3.58 17.12
N GLU A 530 1.23 -4.91 17.07
CA GLU A 530 2.53 -5.62 16.99
C GLU A 530 3.66 -5.20 17.96
N THR A 531 3.52 -5.48 19.28
CA THR A 531 4.59 -5.22 20.27
C THR A 531 5.58 -6.37 20.49
N ALA A 532 5.39 -7.49 19.78
CA ALA A 532 6.32 -8.62 19.60
C ALA A 532 7.12 -9.13 20.84
N GLY A 533 6.56 -9.08 22.05
CA GLY A 533 7.22 -9.58 23.26
C GLY A 533 8.31 -8.66 23.83
N ALA A 534 8.26 -7.36 23.54
CA ALA A 534 9.16 -6.36 24.12
C ALA A 534 9.06 -6.24 25.66
N TRP A 535 10.12 -5.67 26.25
CA TRP A 535 10.24 -5.25 27.66
C TRP A 535 10.21 -6.33 28.76
N LEU A 536 10.25 -7.62 28.43
CA LEU A 536 10.25 -8.72 29.40
C LEU A 536 11.39 -8.64 30.43
N GLU A 537 12.51 -8.06 30.04
CA GLU A 537 13.67 -7.85 30.91
C GLU A 537 13.85 -6.39 31.37
N SER A 538 12.93 -5.48 31.02
CA SER A 538 12.98 -4.07 31.46
C SER A 538 12.73 -3.94 32.97
N PRO A 539 13.68 -3.36 33.75
CA PRO A 539 13.46 -3.06 35.16
C PRO A 539 12.27 -2.11 35.41
N ALA A 540 12.11 -1.09 34.57
CA ALA A 540 10.97 -0.18 34.64
C ALA A 540 9.63 -0.92 34.47
N CYS A 541 9.55 -1.85 33.52
CA CYS A 541 8.34 -2.64 33.30
C CYS A 541 8.05 -3.63 34.41
N LYS A 542 9.07 -4.29 34.97
CA LYS A 542 8.91 -5.14 36.17
C LYS A 542 8.35 -4.35 37.36
N LYS A 543 8.84 -3.11 37.56
CA LYS A 543 8.33 -2.21 38.59
C LYS A 543 6.88 -1.79 38.31
N LEU A 544 6.57 -1.44 37.06
CA LEU A 544 5.21 -1.04 36.66
C LEU A 544 4.21 -2.18 36.92
N GLN A 545 4.52 -3.39 36.43
CA GLN A 545 3.67 -4.56 36.61
C GLN A 545 3.40 -4.87 38.09
N ALA A 546 4.41 -4.72 38.96
CA ALA A 546 4.24 -4.92 40.41
C ALA A 546 3.42 -3.83 41.11
N SER A 547 3.27 -2.65 40.51
CA SER A 547 2.63 -1.47 41.11
C SER A 547 1.20 -1.20 40.63
N VAL A 548 0.79 -1.77 39.49
CA VAL A 548 -0.55 -1.61 38.94
C VAL A 548 -1.42 -2.81 39.32
N LYS A 549 -2.51 -2.55 40.04
CA LYS A 549 -3.52 -3.58 40.35
C LYS A 549 -4.26 -4.00 39.07
N ASP A 550 -4.59 -5.28 38.96
CA ASP A 550 -5.34 -5.85 37.84
C ASP A 550 -4.67 -5.58 36.47
N PHE A 551 -3.33 -5.60 36.46
CA PHE A 551 -2.53 -5.41 35.25
C PHE A 551 -2.79 -6.58 34.27
N THR A 552 -3.29 -6.28 33.07
CA THR A 552 -3.58 -7.28 32.04
C THR A 552 -2.34 -7.55 31.20
N ASN A 553 -1.91 -6.56 30.44
CA ASN A 553 -0.70 -6.58 29.63
C ASN A 553 -0.21 -5.14 29.40
N PHE A 554 1.04 -5.00 28.93
CA PHE A 554 1.67 -3.71 28.68
C PHE A 554 1.00 -2.92 27.54
N ASN A 555 0.51 -3.61 26.51
CA ASN A 555 -0.11 -2.98 25.34
C ASN A 555 -1.42 -2.27 25.71
N GLY A 556 -2.36 -2.99 26.32
CA GLY A 556 -3.63 -2.45 26.82
C GLY A 556 -3.42 -1.34 27.84
N TYR A 557 -2.45 -1.46 28.76
CA TYR A 557 -2.11 -0.38 29.69
C TYR A 557 -1.65 0.90 28.96
N PHE A 558 -0.78 0.75 27.97
CA PHE A 558 -0.29 1.86 27.16
C PHE A 558 -1.43 2.52 26.37
N ILE A 559 -2.22 1.73 25.63
CA ILE A 559 -3.33 2.22 24.82
C ILE A 559 -4.35 2.97 25.67
N GLU A 560 -4.77 2.41 26.81
CA GLU A 560 -5.70 3.07 27.73
C GLU A 560 -5.16 4.43 28.22
N ARG A 561 -3.84 4.52 28.45
CA ARG A 561 -3.20 5.76 28.89
C ARG A 561 -3.11 6.80 27.77
N ILE A 562 -2.78 6.40 26.55
CA ILE A 562 -2.74 7.31 25.40
C ILE A 562 -4.15 7.77 25.00
N ALA A 563 -5.14 6.87 25.03
CA ALA A 563 -6.53 7.22 24.80
C ALA A 563 -7.03 8.31 25.77
N LYS A 564 -6.69 8.20 27.07
CA LYS A 564 -6.99 9.25 28.07
C LYS A 564 -6.23 10.55 27.82
N LEU A 565 -5.02 10.49 27.27
CA LEU A 565 -4.25 11.69 26.92
C LEU A 565 -4.89 12.43 25.74
N LEU A 566 -5.33 11.70 24.71
CA LEU A 566 -6.04 12.23 23.54
C LEU A 566 -7.39 12.82 23.95
N ASP A 567 -8.17 12.12 24.78
CA ASP A 567 -9.48 12.59 25.28
C ASP A 567 -9.36 13.92 26.04
N LYS A 568 -8.33 14.07 26.89
CA LYS A 568 -8.02 15.35 27.57
C LYS A 568 -7.71 16.50 26.61
N LYS A 569 -7.23 16.20 25.41
CA LYS A 569 -6.97 17.18 24.34
C LYS A 569 -8.20 17.38 23.42
N GLY A 570 -9.31 16.68 23.68
CA GLY A 570 -10.52 16.72 22.85
C GLY A 570 -10.38 15.97 21.53
N ILE A 571 -9.48 14.98 21.46
CA ILE A 571 -9.16 14.21 20.27
C ILE A 571 -9.66 12.77 20.45
N GLN A 572 -10.43 12.27 19.50
CA GLN A 572 -10.87 10.89 19.45
C GLN A 572 -9.69 9.96 19.14
N VAL A 573 -9.59 8.85 19.88
CA VAL A 573 -8.61 7.80 19.62
C VAL A 573 -9.12 6.85 18.53
N ALA A 574 -8.23 6.50 17.60
CA ALA A 574 -8.42 5.44 16.61
C ALA A 574 -7.25 4.45 16.67
N GLY A 575 -7.47 3.17 16.38
CA GLY A 575 -6.41 2.16 16.35
C GLY A 575 -6.81 0.89 15.61
N TRP A 576 -5.81 0.04 15.34
CA TRP A 576 -5.99 -1.28 14.75
C TRP A 576 -6.65 -2.25 15.75
N SER A 577 -7.57 -3.08 15.23
CA SER A 577 -8.47 -3.90 16.04
C SER A 577 -7.81 -4.97 16.92
N ASP A 578 -6.62 -5.43 16.55
CA ASP A 578 -5.81 -6.36 17.33
C ASP A 578 -5.28 -5.68 18.60
N GLY A 579 -4.64 -4.52 18.46
CA GLY A 579 -4.17 -3.71 19.58
C GLY A 579 -5.29 -3.27 20.50
N LEU A 580 -6.37 -2.74 19.93
CA LEU A 580 -7.54 -2.35 20.70
C LEU A 580 -8.25 -3.56 21.37
N GLY A 581 -7.95 -4.79 20.96
CA GLY A 581 -8.45 -6.00 21.60
C GLY A 581 -7.88 -6.23 23.00
N ASP A 582 -6.73 -5.63 23.33
CA ASP A 582 -6.04 -5.78 24.61
C ASP A 582 -6.57 -4.86 25.72
N VAL A 583 -7.39 -3.86 25.36
CA VAL A 583 -7.86 -2.85 26.31
C VAL A 583 -9.07 -3.33 27.09
N ARG A 584 -9.26 -2.75 28.27
CA ARG A 584 -10.54 -2.85 28.97
C ARG A 584 -11.46 -1.77 28.43
N ALA A 585 -12.56 -2.17 27.80
CA ALA A 585 -13.52 -1.24 27.22
C ALA A 585 -14.01 -0.16 28.22
N ALA A 586 -14.16 -0.52 29.51
CA ALA A 586 -14.56 0.41 30.57
C ALA A 586 -13.52 1.52 30.88
N ASN A 587 -12.27 1.34 30.47
CA ASN A 587 -11.20 2.31 30.65
C ASN A 587 -10.98 3.21 29.43
N MET A 588 -11.67 2.93 28.33
CA MET A 588 -11.57 3.70 27.09
C MET A 588 -12.55 4.88 27.09
N PRO A 589 -12.25 5.97 26.35
CA PRO A 589 -13.21 7.07 26.12
C PRO A 589 -14.51 6.58 25.48
N ALA A 590 -15.55 7.41 25.54
CA ALA A 590 -16.86 7.07 24.95
C ALA A 590 -16.81 6.94 23.42
N ASN A 591 -15.97 7.74 22.76
CA ASN A 591 -15.79 7.70 21.31
C ASN A 591 -14.44 7.06 20.99
N VAL A 592 -14.49 5.85 20.43
CA VAL A 592 -13.31 5.10 19.97
C VAL A 592 -13.58 4.65 18.55
N GLN A 593 -12.61 4.86 17.66
CA GLN A 593 -12.62 4.25 16.33
C GLN A 593 -11.75 2.99 16.33
N SER A 594 -12.24 1.93 15.71
CA SER A 594 -11.49 0.70 15.47
C SER A 594 -11.41 0.42 13.98
N ASN A 595 -10.20 0.29 13.46
CA ASN A 595 -9.96 -0.23 12.13
C ASN A 595 -9.94 -1.77 12.20
N ALA A 596 -11.04 -2.40 11.77
CA ALA A 596 -11.22 -3.85 11.82
C ALA A 596 -10.53 -4.53 10.63
N TRP A 597 -9.35 -5.09 10.89
CA TRP A 597 -8.43 -5.56 9.84
C TRP A 597 -8.18 -7.08 9.81
N ALA A 598 -8.98 -7.86 10.52
CA ALA A 598 -8.92 -9.31 10.39
C ALA A 598 -9.43 -9.78 9.01
N THR A 599 -8.82 -10.84 8.45
CA THR A 599 -9.25 -11.44 7.18
C THR A 599 -10.64 -12.06 7.34
N LEU A 600 -11.51 -11.98 6.32
CA LEU A 600 -12.85 -12.55 6.40
C LEU A 600 -12.82 -14.08 6.46
N SER A 601 -11.83 -14.69 5.80
CA SER A 601 -11.63 -16.14 5.86
C SER A 601 -11.18 -16.66 7.22
N GLU A 602 -10.71 -15.79 8.11
CA GLU A 602 -10.26 -16.14 9.46
C GLU A 602 -11.08 -15.40 10.53
N ASN A 603 -12.41 -15.40 10.34
CA ASN A 603 -13.39 -14.85 11.28
C ASN A 603 -13.33 -13.32 11.47
N GLY A 604 -12.92 -12.57 10.44
CA GLY A 604 -12.90 -11.10 10.50
C GLY A 604 -14.25 -10.46 10.82
N HIS A 605 -15.37 -11.12 10.45
CA HIS A 605 -16.71 -10.67 10.85
C HIS A 605 -16.92 -10.68 12.37
N VAL A 606 -16.37 -11.68 13.07
CA VAL A 606 -16.46 -11.79 14.54
C VAL A 606 -15.78 -10.60 15.22
N VAL A 607 -14.59 -10.23 14.74
CA VAL A 607 -13.83 -9.09 15.27
C VAL A 607 -14.61 -7.79 15.05
N ALA A 608 -15.09 -7.55 13.83
CA ALA A 608 -15.85 -6.35 13.48
C ALA A 608 -17.16 -6.26 14.29
N HIS A 609 -17.92 -7.35 14.41
CA HIS A 609 -19.17 -7.38 15.19
C HIS A 609 -18.93 -7.13 16.67
N ARG A 610 -17.86 -7.71 17.25
CA ARG A 610 -17.48 -7.49 18.66
C ARG A 610 -17.32 -6.01 18.98
N PHE A 611 -16.52 -5.29 18.20
CA PHE A 611 -16.27 -3.86 18.44
C PHE A 611 -17.49 -2.99 18.13
N ALA A 612 -18.24 -3.32 17.08
CA ALA A 612 -19.47 -2.59 16.76
C ALA A 612 -20.53 -2.75 17.86
N ASN A 613 -20.66 -3.96 18.43
CA ASN A 613 -21.57 -4.25 19.54
C ASN A 613 -21.17 -3.55 20.85
N GLN A 614 -19.92 -3.10 20.99
CA GLN A 614 -19.44 -2.26 22.10
C GLN A 614 -19.78 -0.77 21.92
N GLY A 615 -20.37 -0.39 20.77
CA GLY A 615 -20.70 0.99 20.44
C GLY A 615 -19.53 1.78 19.86
N TRP A 616 -18.43 1.12 19.47
CA TRP A 616 -17.29 1.78 18.85
C TRP A 616 -17.52 2.02 17.35
N GLN A 617 -16.86 3.04 16.82
CA GLN A 617 -16.89 3.37 15.40
C GLN A 617 -16.00 2.39 14.63
N VAL A 618 -16.59 1.31 14.12
CA VAL A 618 -15.87 0.31 13.33
C VAL A 618 -15.73 0.79 11.89
N VAL A 619 -14.48 0.93 11.44
CA VAL A 619 -14.09 1.16 10.06
C VAL A 619 -13.58 -0.15 9.48
N LEU A 620 -14.31 -0.69 8.49
CA LEU A 620 -13.96 -1.94 7.85
C LEU A 620 -12.66 -1.80 7.05
N SER A 621 -11.70 -2.67 7.37
CA SER A 621 -10.32 -2.61 6.90
C SER A 621 -9.78 -4.01 6.56
N SER A 622 -10.65 -4.94 6.13
CA SER A 622 -10.23 -6.32 5.88
C SER A 622 -9.21 -6.40 4.73
N PRO A 623 -8.03 -7.01 4.95
CA PRO A 623 -6.89 -6.98 4.03
C PRO A 623 -7.06 -7.84 2.80
N ASP A 624 -7.91 -8.85 2.87
CA ASP A 624 -8.29 -9.68 1.73
C ASP A 624 -9.09 -8.92 0.66
N VAL A 625 -9.54 -7.69 0.92
CA VAL A 625 -10.25 -6.84 -0.07
C VAL A 625 -9.80 -5.37 -0.11
N THR A 626 -9.45 -4.76 1.02
CA THR A 626 -9.17 -3.32 1.06
C THR A 626 -7.70 -2.93 0.97
N TYR A 627 -6.76 -3.90 0.95
CA TYR A 627 -5.31 -3.61 0.91
C TYR A 627 -4.83 -3.56 -0.53
N PHE A 628 -4.73 -2.34 -1.07
CA PHE A 628 -4.35 -2.07 -2.44
C PHE A 628 -2.83 -2.12 -2.65
N ASP A 629 -2.03 -2.38 -1.63
CA ASP A 629 -0.65 -2.80 -1.78
C ASP A 629 -0.52 -4.27 -2.23
N PHE A 630 -1.60 -5.06 -2.24
CA PHE A 630 -1.59 -6.42 -2.77
C PHE A 630 -1.79 -6.49 -4.29
N PRO A 631 -1.31 -7.56 -4.96
CA PRO A 631 -1.44 -7.76 -6.40
C PRO A 631 -2.87 -7.61 -6.90
N TYR A 632 -3.01 -7.01 -8.09
CA TYR A 632 -4.27 -7.07 -8.82
C TYR A 632 -4.61 -8.52 -9.17
N GLN A 633 -3.63 -9.30 -9.60
CA GLN A 633 -3.80 -10.66 -10.10
C GLN A 633 -2.69 -11.57 -9.55
N SER A 634 -2.97 -12.86 -9.42
CA SER A 634 -1.93 -13.86 -9.09
C SER A 634 -1.04 -14.09 -10.31
N HIS A 635 -0.01 -13.27 -10.44
CA HIS A 635 0.98 -13.32 -11.50
C HIS A 635 2.30 -12.74 -10.97
N PRO A 636 3.49 -13.30 -11.29
CA PRO A 636 4.75 -12.88 -10.66
C PRO A 636 5.15 -11.44 -11.01
N GLU A 637 4.76 -10.98 -12.20
CA GLU A 637 4.98 -9.59 -12.65
C GLU A 637 3.97 -8.58 -12.07
N GLU A 638 2.98 -9.01 -11.29
CA GLU A 638 2.21 -8.05 -10.48
C GLU A 638 3.01 -7.67 -9.23
N ARG A 639 2.87 -6.41 -8.83
CA ARG A 639 3.48 -5.88 -7.62
C ARG A 639 2.60 -6.18 -6.41
N GLY A 640 3.22 -6.38 -5.27
CA GLY A 640 2.54 -6.29 -3.98
C GLY A 640 2.89 -7.40 -3.01
N ASN A 641 2.50 -7.19 -1.76
CA ASN A 641 2.56 -8.21 -0.71
C ASN A 641 1.40 -9.21 -0.88
N HIS A 642 1.45 -10.39 -0.25
CA HIS A 642 0.50 -11.48 -0.52
C HIS A 642 -0.02 -12.22 0.71
N TRP A 643 0.29 -11.75 1.91
CA TRP A 643 0.00 -12.50 3.14
C TRP A 643 -1.51 -12.77 3.34
N ALA A 644 -2.40 -11.83 2.99
CA ALA A 644 -3.85 -12.00 3.15
C ALA A 644 -4.63 -12.28 1.85
N SER A 645 -4.09 -11.92 0.68
CA SER A 645 -4.73 -12.22 -0.60
C SER A 645 -3.74 -12.25 -1.76
N ARG A 646 -4.01 -13.13 -2.73
CA ARG A 646 -3.20 -13.30 -3.95
C ARG A 646 -3.69 -12.47 -5.13
N ALA A 647 -4.90 -11.91 -5.05
CA ALA A 647 -5.49 -11.08 -6.09
C ALA A 647 -6.61 -10.19 -5.52
N ILE A 648 -6.47 -8.88 -5.70
CA ILE A 648 -7.48 -7.86 -5.40
C ILE A 648 -7.65 -6.99 -6.64
N GLU A 649 -8.47 -7.44 -7.59
CA GLU A 649 -8.92 -6.63 -8.72
C GLU A 649 -10.00 -5.63 -8.28
N SER A 650 -10.25 -4.57 -9.08
CA SER A 650 -11.36 -3.64 -8.82
C SER A 650 -12.72 -4.34 -8.69
N LYS A 651 -12.91 -5.48 -9.37
CA LYS A 651 -14.12 -6.30 -9.23
C LYS A 651 -14.28 -6.82 -7.80
N LYS A 652 -13.22 -7.31 -7.15
CA LYS A 652 -13.30 -7.83 -5.76
C LYS A 652 -13.75 -6.73 -4.79
N MET A 653 -13.19 -5.53 -4.90
CA MET A 653 -13.62 -4.37 -4.11
C MET A 653 -15.07 -3.97 -4.43
N PHE A 654 -15.46 -3.99 -5.72
CA PHE A 654 -16.84 -3.74 -6.11
C PHE A 654 -17.80 -4.78 -5.52
N GLU A 655 -17.45 -6.06 -5.49
CA GLU A 655 -18.30 -7.15 -5.00
C GLU A 655 -18.43 -7.20 -3.47
N PHE A 656 -17.63 -6.43 -2.73
CA PHE A 656 -17.66 -6.40 -1.27
C PHE A 656 -19.03 -5.98 -0.74
N MET A 657 -19.57 -6.74 0.22
CA MET A 657 -20.83 -6.48 0.92
C MET A 657 -20.52 -6.04 2.37
N PRO A 658 -20.16 -4.76 2.61
CA PRO A 658 -19.64 -4.31 3.89
C PRO A 658 -20.63 -4.49 5.05
N ASP A 659 -21.94 -4.44 4.81
CA ASP A 659 -22.95 -4.64 5.85
C ASP A 659 -23.25 -6.14 6.13
N ASN A 660 -22.64 -7.08 5.39
CA ASN A 660 -22.80 -8.52 5.60
C ASN A 660 -21.49 -9.27 5.34
N LEU A 661 -20.52 -9.04 6.23
CA LEU A 661 -19.18 -9.62 6.17
C LEU A 661 -19.15 -11.16 6.00
N PRO A 662 -19.93 -11.97 6.75
CA PRO A 662 -19.82 -13.44 6.62
C PRO A 662 -20.36 -13.96 5.28
N ALA A 663 -21.18 -13.20 4.54
CA ALA A 663 -21.71 -13.64 3.24
C ALA A 663 -20.62 -13.88 2.17
N HIS A 664 -19.42 -13.34 2.37
CA HIS A 664 -18.31 -13.55 1.45
C HIS A 664 -17.83 -15.01 1.39
N ALA A 665 -18.13 -15.84 2.39
CA ALA A 665 -17.84 -17.28 2.34
C ALA A 665 -18.56 -18.00 1.18
N GLU A 666 -19.64 -17.43 0.63
CA GLU A 666 -20.31 -17.98 -0.56
C GLU A 666 -19.58 -17.70 -1.87
N ILE A 667 -18.84 -16.58 -1.95
CA ILE A 667 -18.32 -16.04 -3.21
C ILE A 667 -16.80 -15.93 -3.27
N TRP A 668 -16.15 -15.85 -2.12
CA TRP A 668 -14.70 -15.68 -2.01
C TRP A 668 -14.05 -16.95 -1.47
N LYS A 669 -12.74 -17.00 -1.68
CA LYS A 669 -11.85 -18.04 -1.19
C LYS A 669 -10.76 -17.38 -0.34
N ASN A 670 -10.13 -18.17 0.51
CA ASN A 670 -9.00 -17.71 1.31
C ASN A 670 -7.74 -17.50 0.46
N THR A 671 -6.63 -17.08 1.10
CA THR A 671 -5.37 -16.78 0.41
C THR A 671 -4.78 -17.98 -0.37
N ASN A 672 -5.10 -19.23 0.02
CA ASN A 672 -4.67 -20.45 -0.68
C ASN A 672 -5.67 -20.93 -1.74
N ASN A 673 -6.62 -20.08 -2.14
CA ASN A 673 -7.67 -20.37 -3.12
C ASN A 673 -8.64 -21.51 -2.70
N HIS A 674 -8.87 -21.68 -1.40
CA HIS A 674 -9.85 -22.62 -0.85
C HIS A 674 -11.13 -21.95 -0.37
N ALA A 675 -12.24 -22.67 -0.48
CA ALA A 675 -13.49 -22.31 0.17
C ALA A 675 -13.32 -22.26 1.70
N TYR A 676 -14.10 -21.41 2.37
CA TYR A 676 -14.16 -21.33 3.82
C TYR A 676 -15.60 -21.25 4.30
N ILE A 677 -15.79 -21.34 5.62
CA ILE A 677 -17.09 -21.22 6.28
C ILE A 677 -17.02 -20.00 7.19
N ALA A 678 -18.05 -19.16 7.14
CA ALA A 678 -18.23 -18.07 8.11
C ALA A 678 -19.48 -18.38 8.95
N ASN A 679 -19.27 -18.66 10.23
CA ASN A 679 -20.35 -18.92 11.18
C ASN A 679 -20.62 -17.65 12.01
N ASP A 680 -21.85 -17.15 11.98
CA ASP A 680 -22.28 -15.98 12.75
C ASP A 680 -23.24 -16.32 13.91
N SER A 681 -23.41 -17.60 14.26
CA SER A 681 -24.28 -18.06 15.36
C SER A 681 -23.99 -17.40 16.70
N ASP A 682 -22.70 -17.24 17.03
CA ASP A 682 -22.25 -16.81 18.35
C ASP A 682 -21.61 -15.41 18.34
N SER A 683 -21.58 -14.76 17.18
CA SER A 683 -20.91 -13.47 16.94
C SER A 683 -21.80 -12.45 16.25
N SER A 684 -23.12 -12.65 16.30
CA SER A 684 -24.05 -11.81 15.55
C SER A 684 -23.96 -10.33 15.92
N LEU A 685 -24.11 -9.48 14.92
CA LEU A 685 -24.27 -8.05 15.08
C LEU A 685 -25.61 -7.75 15.76
N ASN A 686 -25.60 -6.93 16.80
CA ASN A 686 -26.80 -6.54 17.53
C ASN A 686 -27.75 -5.75 16.63
N LYS A 687 -29.06 -5.92 16.84
CA LYS A 687 -30.09 -5.23 16.04
C LYS A 687 -29.89 -3.71 16.09
N GLY A 688 -29.75 -3.08 14.93
CA GLY A 688 -29.62 -1.63 14.79
C GLY A 688 -28.18 -1.10 14.90
N VAL A 689 -27.22 -1.95 15.26
CA VAL A 689 -25.79 -1.62 15.17
C VAL A 689 -25.37 -1.60 13.69
N LYS A 690 -24.51 -0.65 13.34
CA LYS A 690 -23.96 -0.46 12.00
C LYS A 690 -22.48 -0.15 12.08
N PHE A 691 -21.76 -0.42 11.00
CA PHE A 691 -20.39 0.05 10.83
C PHE A 691 -20.36 1.54 10.50
N ALA A 692 -19.29 2.24 10.89
CA ALA A 692 -19.11 3.66 10.60
C ALA A 692 -18.78 3.90 9.12
N GLY A 693 -18.13 2.92 8.49
CA GLY A 693 -17.82 2.89 7.07
C GLY A 693 -16.67 1.94 6.72
N LEU A 694 -15.97 2.23 5.63
CA LEU A 694 -14.83 1.44 5.17
C LEU A 694 -13.67 2.32 4.68
N GLN A 695 -12.48 1.72 4.62
CA GLN A 695 -11.25 2.36 4.22
C GLN A 695 -10.45 1.46 3.26
N GLY A 696 -9.95 2.01 2.16
CA GLY A 696 -8.90 1.36 1.35
C GLY A 696 -7.52 1.67 1.92
N HIS A 697 -6.57 0.75 1.80
CA HIS A 697 -5.23 0.86 2.38
C HIS A 697 -4.18 0.76 1.29
N LEU A 698 -3.24 1.69 1.28
CA LEU A 698 -2.07 1.65 0.42
C LEU A 698 -0.81 1.64 1.29
N TRP A 699 -0.42 0.46 1.77
CA TRP A 699 0.89 0.24 2.36
C TRP A 699 1.99 0.38 1.31
N SER A 700 3.21 0.72 1.73
CA SER A 700 4.23 1.18 0.79
C SER A 700 5.53 0.36 0.76
N GLU A 701 5.59 -0.82 1.38
CA GLU A 701 6.81 -1.67 1.41
C GLU A 701 7.34 -1.92 -0.01
N MET A 702 6.43 -2.31 -0.91
CA MET A 702 6.73 -2.60 -2.31
C MET A 702 6.57 -1.37 -3.22
N LEU A 703 6.19 -0.19 -2.70
CA LEU A 703 5.84 0.99 -3.50
C LEU A 703 6.87 2.10 -3.31
N ARG A 704 7.88 2.15 -4.18
CA ARG A 704 9.06 3.01 -4.02
C ARG A 704 8.98 4.33 -4.79
N SER A 705 7.97 4.52 -5.63
CA SER A 705 7.72 5.77 -6.38
C SER A 705 6.24 6.11 -6.50
N ASP A 706 5.93 7.39 -6.72
CA ASP A 706 4.54 7.88 -6.77
C ASP A 706 3.76 7.20 -7.90
N ALA A 707 4.39 6.97 -9.05
CA ALA A 707 3.80 6.20 -10.15
C ALA A 707 3.44 4.75 -9.78
N GLN A 708 4.25 4.09 -8.92
CA GLN A 708 3.91 2.75 -8.43
C GLN A 708 2.70 2.80 -7.47
N ALA A 709 2.64 3.84 -6.63
CA ALA A 709 1.50 4.07 -5.75
C ALA A 709 0.21 4.33 -6.55
N GLU A 710 0.27 5.17 -7.59
CA GLU A 710 -0.85 5.43 -8.50
C GLU A 710 -1.30 4.17 -9.27
N TYR A 711 -0.35 3.39 -9.80
CA TYR A 711 -0.65 2.12 -10.46
C TYR A 711 -1.42 1.18 -9.53
N MET A 712 -0.99 1.09 -8.26
CA MET A 712 -1.64 0.24 -7.27
C MET A 712 -2.98 0.80 -6.80
N LEU A 713 -3.12 2.11 -6.69
CA LEU A 713 -4.35 2.74 -6.20
C LEU A 713 -5.48 2.78 -7.24
N TYR A 714 -5.16 3.05 -8.51
CA TYR A 714 -6.15 3.27 -9.57
C TYR A 714 -6.19 2.11 -10.56
N PRO A 715 -7.37 1.55 -10.88
CA PRO A 715 -8.71 2.10 -10.60
C PRO A 715 -9.42 1.55 -9.35
N ARG A 716 -8.74 0.87 -8.43
CA ARG A 716 -9.39 0.30 -7.22
C ARG A 716 -10.04 1.35 -6.31
N LEU A 717 -9.46 2.55 -6.24
CA LEU A 717 -10.04 3.68 -5.51
C LEU A 717 -11.47 4.02 -5.96
N LEU A 718 -11.79 3.87 -7.25
CA LEU A 718 -13.13 4.15 -7.76
C LEU A 718 -14.14 3.08 -7.34
N ALA A 719 -13.71 1.81 -7.25
CA ALA A 719 -14.53 0.72 -6.73
C ALA A 719 -14.74 0.83 -5.22
N LEU A 720 -13.72 1.30 -4.48
CA LEU A 720 -13.85 1.66 -3.07
C LEU A 720 -14.87 2.77 -2.87
N ALA A 721 -14.76 3.84 -3.65
CA ALA A 721 -15.67 4.97 -3.59
C ALA A 721 -17.12 4.56 -3.91
N GLU A 722 -17.33 3.73 -4.93
CA GLU A 722 -18.63 3.13 -5.24
C GLU A 722 -19.21 2.43 -4.02
N ARG A 723 -18.45 1.51 -3.41
CA ARG A 723 -18.94 0.70 -2.29
C ARG A 723 -19.12 1.50 -1.00
N ALA A 724 -18.31 2.54 -0.78
CA ALA A 724 -18.38 3.41 0.39
C ALA A 724 -19.50 4.44 0.31
N TRP A 725 -19.99 4.77 -0.89
CA TRP A 725 -21.09 5.71 -1.10
C TRP A 725 -22.43 5.00 -1.32
N HIS A 726 -22.46 3.99 -2.20
CA HIS A 726 -23.67 3.35 -2.69
C HIS A 726 -23.93 2.01 -2.00
N HIS A 727 -25.19 1.77 -1.62
CA HIS A 727 -25.67 0.45 -1.18
C HIS A 727 -26.40 -0.19 -2.35
N ALA A 728 -25.78 -1.22 -2.94
CA ALA A 728 -26.32 -1.84 -4.15
C ALA A 728 -27.47 -2.81 -3.83
N GLU A 729 -28.44 -2.91 -4.73
CA GLU A 729 -29.62 -3.77 -4.55
C GLU A 729 -29.29 -5.27 -4.45
N TRP A 730 -28.15 -5.67 -5.02
CA TRP A 730 -27.68 -7.05 -4.96
C TRP A 730 -26.96 -7.39 -3.66
N GLU A 731 -26.59 -6.41 -2.81
CA GLU A 731 -25.96 -6.69 -1.52
C GLU A 731 -26.91 -7.52 -0.64
N LEU A 732 -26.44 -8.70 -0.21
CA LEU A 732 -27.26 -9.61 0.58
C LEU A 732 -27.51 -9.00 1.97
N PRO A 733 -28.77 -8.74 2.37
CA PRO A 733 -29.05 -8.19 3.69
C PRO A 733 -28.54 -9.12 4.81
N TYR A 734 -27.97 -8.52 5.85
CA TYR A 734 -27.51 -9.24 7.03
C TYR A 734 -28.67 -9.92 7.76
N GLN A 735 -28.45 -11.16 8.20
CA GLN A 735 -29.34 -11.88 9.10
C GLN A 735 -28.50 -12.60 10.16
N ALA A 736 -28.77 -12.26 11.42
CA ALA A 736 -28.12 -12.85 12.58
C ALA A 736 -28.23 -14.39 12.60
N GLY A 737 -27.15 -15.02 13.04
CA GLY A 737 -27.05 -16.45 13.26
C GLY A 737 -26.92 -17.32 12.01
N ARG A 738 -26.76 -16.73 10.82
CA ARG A 738 -26.53 -17.50 9.59
C ARG A 738 -25.11 -18.08 9.54
N ILE A 739 -25.01 -19.24 8.88
CA ILE A 739 -23.74 -19.88 8.53
C ILE A 739 -23.62 -19.86 7.02
N TYR A 740 -22.53 -19.27 6.53
CA TYR A 740 -22.26 -19.09 5.12
C TYR A 740 -21.14 -20.02 4.65
N SER A 741 -21.30 -20.57 3.45
CA SER A 741 -20.31 -21.38 2.74
C SER A 741 -20.61 -21.32 1.24
N GLN A 742 -19.72 -21.86 0.40
CA GLN A 742 -19.98 -21.95 -1.05
C GLN A 742 -21.26 -22.73 -1.42
N SER A 743 -21.83 -23.50 -0.48
CA SER A 743 -23.04 -24.29 -0.68
C SER A 743 -24.28 -23.76 0.06
N SER A 744 -24.18 -22.67 0.83
CA SER A 744 -25.33 -22.17 1.61
C SER A 744 -26.43 -21.55 0.75
N GLY A 745 -26.08 -20.96 -0.40
CA GLY A 745 -27.04 -20.55 -1.44
C GLY A 745 -27.90 -19.33 -1.10
N TYR A 746 -27.52 -18.51 -0.12
CA TYR A 746 -28.24 -17.29 0.22
C TYR A 746 -28.01 -16.19 -0.83
N PHE A 747 -26.81 -16.12 -1.42
CA PHE A 747 -26.50 -15.24 -2.53
C PHE A 747 -26.98 -15.86 -3.86
N THR A 748 -28.30 -15.79 -4.07
CA THR A 748 -28.99 -16.44 -5.19
C THR A 748 -28.44 -16.06 -6.57
N ALA A 749 -28.67 -16.92 -7.57
CA ALA A 749 -28.30 -16.66 -8.97
C ALA A 749 -28.88 -15.32 -9.50
N LYS A 750 -30.05 -14.89 -9.00
CA LYS A 750 -30.63 -13.58 -9.34
C LYS A 750 -29.76 -12.44 -8.83
N LEU A 751 -29.31 -12.48 -7.58
CA LEU A 751 -28.42 -11.47 -7.00
C LEU A 751 -27.05 -11.47 -7.69
N GLN A 752 -26.53 -12.65 -8.03
CA GLN A 752 -25.29 -12.78 -8.83
C GLN A 752 -25.42 -12.10 -10.19
N ALA A 753 -26.53 -12.33 -10.91
CA ALA A 753 -26.79 -11.70 -12.20
C ALA A 753 -26.98 -10.18 -12.08
N GLN A 754 -27.65 -9.70 -11.04
CA GLN A 754 -27.79 -8.27 -10.75
C GLN A 754 -26.44 -7.62 -10.46
N ARG A 755 -25.58 -8.27 -9.69
CA ARG A 755 -24.21 -7.82 -9.41
C ARG A 755 -23.38 -7.74 -10.68
N GLU A 756 -23.45 -8.76 -11.54
CA GLU A 756 -22.71 -8.74 -12.82
C GLU A 756 -23.20 -7.62 -13.74
N ALA A 757 -24.52 -7.41 -13.85
CA ALA A 757 -25.07 -6.31 -14.65
C ALA A 757 -24.62 -4.93 -14.12
N ASP A 758 -24.60 -4.75 -12.79
CA ASP A 758 -24.13 -3.51 -12.18
C ASP A 758 -22.61 -3.34 -12.30
N TRP A 759 -21.84 -4.43 -12.28
CA TRP A 759 -20.42 -4.43 -12.59
C TRP A 759 -20.15 -4.01 -14.05
N GLN A 760 -20.91 -4.54 -15.02
CA GLN A 760 -20.81 -4.16 -16.43
C GLN A 760 -21.07 -2.67 -16.63
N ARG A 761 -22.11 -2.13 -15.97
CA ARG A 761 -22.36 -0.67 -15.92
C ARG A 761 -21.15 0.07 -15.33
N PHE A 762 -20.64 -0.38 -14.19
CA PHE A 762 -19.51 0.27 -13.52
C PHE A 762 -18.26 0.31 -14.42
N VAL A 763 -17.87 -0.80 -15.06
CA VAL A 763 -16.68 -0.82 -15.92
C VAL A 763 -16.87 -0.05 -17.23
N ALA A 764 -18.08 0.04 -17.76
CA ALA A 764 -18.37 0.86 -18.92
C ALA A 764 -18.13 2.34 -18.61
N ILE A 765 -18.67 2.85 -17.49
CA ILE A 765 -18.44 4.23 -17.04
C ILE A 765 -16.97 4.45 -16.69
N LEU A 766 -16.35 3.49 -15.98
CA LEU A 766 -14.94 3.56 -15.63
C LEU A 766 -14.06 3.74 -16.87
N GLY A 767 -14.18 2.82 -17.84
CA GLY A 767 -13.32 2.80 -19.02
C GLY A 767 -13.59 3.91 -20.02
N LEU A 768 -14.86 4.25 -20.25
CA LEU A 768 -15.27 5.16 -21.32
C LEU A 768 -15.42 6.62 -20.85
N GLN A 769 -15.53 6.87 -19.54
CA GLN A 769 -15.69 8.23 -19.00
C GLN A 769 -14.64 8.60 -17.96
N GLU A 770 -14.37 7.76 -16.96
CA GLU A 770 -13.54 8.16 -15.81
C GLU A 770 -12.03 7.99 -16.05
N LEU A 771 -11.57 6.91 -16.69
CA LEU A 771 -10.15 6.72 -17.00
C LEU A 771 -9.60 7.81 -17.95
N PRO A 772 -10.34 8.30 -18.97
CA PRO A 772 -9.93 9.48 -19.73
C PRO A 772 -9.71 10.73 -18.86
N LYS A 773 -10.56 10.97 -17.85
CA LYS A 773 -10.39 12.09 -16.90
C LYS A 773 -9.15 11.89 -16.03
N LEU A 774 -8.89 10.68 -15.54
CA LEU A 774 -7.67 10.36 -14.81
C LEU A 774 -6.41 10.54 -15.67
N ALA A 775 -6.47 10.15 -16.95
CA ALA A 775 -5.37 10.37 -17.90
C ALA A 775 -5.11 11.86 -18.13
N GLN A 776 -6.16 12.68 -18.28
CA GLN A 776 -6.04 14.14 -18.38
C GLN A 776 -5.43 14.76 -17.11
N ALA A 777 -5.69 14.17 -15.94
CA ALA A 777 -5.10 14.58 -14.67
C ALA A 777 -3.66 14.06 -14.46
N GLY A 778 -3.10 13.31 -15.42
CA GLY A 778 -1.73 12.77 -15.34
C GLY A 778 -1.56 11.60 -14.37
N ILE A 779 -2.64 10.87 -14.07
CA ILE A 779 -2.61 9.72 -13.14
C ILE A 779 -2.07 8.47 -13.84
N GLU A 780 -1.05 7.84 -13.26
CA GLU A 780 -0.43 6.60 -13.73
C GLU A 780 -1.23 5.36 -13.33
N PHE A 781 -2.55 5.34 -13.57
CA PHE A 781 -3.40 4.20 -13.26
C PHE A 781 -2.96 2.90 -13.97
N ARG A 782 -3.31 1.74 -13.39
CA ARG A 782 -3.07 0.43 -14.01
C ARG A 782 -3.91 0.26 -15.27
N ILE A 783 -3.23 0.07 -16.40
CA ILE A 783 -3.85 -0.38 -17.64
C ILE A 783 -4.20 -1.87 -17.51
N PRO A 784 -5.43 -2.31 -17.84
CA PRO A 784 -5.81 -3.71 -17.75
C PRO A 784 -4.95 -4.58 -18.68
N VAL A 785 -4.63 -5.78 -18.22
CA VAL A 785 -4.04 -6.81 -19.09
C VAL A 785 -5.09 -7.36 -20.07
N VAL A 786 -4.62 -8.08 -21.09
CA VAL A 786 -5.46 -8.64 -22.15
C VAL A 786 -5.80 -10.09 -21.85
N ALA A 787 -7.10 -10.37 -21.71
CA ALA A 787 -7.64 -11.71 -21.72
C ALA A 787 -7.70 -12.21 -23.17
N ALA A 788 -7.21 -13.42 -23.45
CA ALA A 788 -7.21 -13.94 -24.82
C ALA A 788 -7.20 -15.46 -24.88
N LYS A 789 -7.77 -15.99 -25.96
CA LYS A 789 -7.88 -17.43 -26.23
C LYS A 789 -7.75 -17.73 -27.71
N GLN A 790 -6.93 -18.73 -28.02
CA GLN A 790 -6.88 -19.31 -29.36
C GLN A 790 -8.15 -20.15 -29.61
N LEU A 791 -8.93 -19.75 -30.61
CA LEU A 791 -10.14 -20.43 -31.07
C LEU A 791 -9.84 -21.38 -32.25
N SER A 792 -10.82 -22.24 -32.57
CA SER A 792 -10.76 -23.12 -33.73
C SER A 792 -10.58 -22.34 -35.05
N GLY A 793 -9.78 -22.89 -35.98
CA GLY A 793 -9.57 -22.29 -37.30
C GLY A 793 -8.57 -21.13 -37.32
N ALA A 794 -7.54 -21.18 -36.45
CA ALA A 794 -6.47 -20.18 -36.34
C ALA A 794 -6.95 -18.75 -35.98
N LYS A 795 -8.14 -18.60 -35.38
CA LYS A 795 -8.63 -17.30 -34.90
C LYS A 795 -8.23 -17.07 -33.45
N LEU A 796 -7.81 -15.85 -33.13
CA LEU A 796 -7.53 -15.42 -31.76
C LEU A 796 -8.65 -14.46 -31.32
N ASP A 797 -9.30 -14.71 -30.18
CA ASP A 797 -10.18 -13.72 -29.55
C ASP A 797 -9.49 -13.13 -28.33
N ALA A 798 -9.66 -11.82 -28.15
CA ALA A 798 -9.02 -11.07 -27.09
C ALA A 798 -9.90 -9.90 -26.63
N PHE A 799 -9.84 -9.57 -25.36
CA PHE A 799 -10.52 -8.42 -24.76
C PHE A 799 -9.81 -7.93 -23.50
N THR A 800 -10.10 -6.71 -23.09
CA THR A 800 -9.73 -6.18 -21.76
C THR A 800 -10.97 -6.19 -20.87
N ALA A 801 -10.81 -6.47 -19.58
CA ALA A 801 -11.93 -6.48 -18.63
C ALA A 801 -12.59 -5.10 -18.41
N ILE A 802 -11.88 -4.03 -18.75
CA ILE A 802 -12.37 -2.65 -18.77
C ILE A 802 -12.37 -2.22 -20.24
N PRO A 803 -13.48 -1.68 -20.79
CA PRO A 803 -13.54 -1.20 -22.17
C PRO A 803 -12.73 0.10 -22.36
N GLY A 804 -12.59 0.55 -23.61
CA GLY A 804 -11.90 1.81 -23.94
C GLY A 804 -10.41 1.69 -24.24
N PHE A 805 -9.87 0.47 -24.29
CA PHE A 805 -8.46 0.20 -24.63
C PHE A 805 -8.34 -0.43 -26.01
N ALA A 806 -7.35 0.02 -26.78
CA ALA A 806 -6.89 -0.70 -27.95
C ALA A 806 -6.04 -1.91 -27.50
N ILE A 807 -5.91 -2.92 -28.36
CA ILE A 807 -5.08 -4.11 -28.11
C ILE A 807 -3.98 -4.16 -29.17
N GLU A 808 -2.76 -4.41 -28.72
CA GLU A 808 -1.62 -4.70 -29.57
C GLU A 808 -1.19 -6.16 -29.41
N ALA A 809 -0.75 -6.76 -30.51
CA ALA A 809 -0.22 -8.12 -30.57
C ALA A 809 1.26 -8.09 -30.96
N GLN A 810 2.08 -8.80 -30.20
CA GLN A 810 3.47 -9.05 -30.57
C GLN A 810 3.53 -10.34 -31.41
N LEU A 811 4.08 -10.23 -32.62
CA LEU A 811 4.32 -11.39 -33.48
C LEU A 811 5.61 -12.12 -33.06
N GLU A 812 5.80 -13.36 -33.51
CA GLU A 812 7.02 -14.16 -33.21
C GLU A 812 8.35 -13.47 -33.60
N ASN A 813 8.31 -12.57 -34.59
CA ASN A 813 9.47 -11.77 -34.99
C ASN A 813 9.76 -10.57 -34.05
N GLY A 814 8.97 -10.39 -32.98
CA GLY A 814 9.11 -9.34 -31.98
C GLY A 814 8.34 -8.05 -32.27
N ASN A 815 7.78 -7.88 -33.47
CA ASN A 815 7.08 -6.67 -33.87
C ASN A 815 5.70 -6.56 -33.22
N TRP A 816 5.35 -5.36 -32.75
CA TRP A 816 4.02 -5.01 -32.26
C TRP A 816 3.13 -4.49 -33.39
N VAL A 817 1.92 -5.05 -33.51
CA VAL A 817 0.90 -4.63 -34.48
C VAL A 817 -0.46 -4.46 -33.81
N PRO A 818 -1.38 -3.62 -34.34
CA PRO A 818 -2.76 -3.59 -33.87
C PRO A 818 -3.39 -4.98 -33.95
N PHE A 819 -4.09 -5.39 -32.90
CA PHE A 819 -4.71 -6.71 -32.83
C PHE A 819 -5.84 -6.86 -33.86
N ASN A 820 -5.88 -8.03 -34.50
CA ASN A 820 -6.97 -8.51 -35.33
C ASN A 820 -7.15 -10.01 -35.09
N ALA A 821 -8.39 -10.50 -35.10
CA ALA A 821 -8.72 -11.90 -34.84
C ALA A 821 -8.12 -12.89 -35.85
N SER A 822 -7.72 -12.41 -37.04
CA SER A 822 -7.06 -13.21 -38.08
C SER A 822 -5.52 -13.28 -37.95
N LEU A 823 -4.94 -12.64 -36.93
CA LEU A 823 -3.50 -12.72 -36.70
C LEU A 823 -3.10 -14.15 -36.30
N ASN A 824 -2.06 -14.66 -36.96
CA ASN A 824 -1.40 -15.92 -36.65
C ASN A 824 -0.03 -15.62 -36.05
N GLN A 825 0.57 -16.59 -35.34
CA GLN A 825 1.91 -16.45 -34.76
C GLN A 825 2.02 -15.26 -33.78
N VAL A 826 0.98 -15.08 -32.96
CA VAL A 826 0.98 -14.09 -31.89
C VAL A 826 1.64 -14.70 -30.66
N LYS A 827 2.71 -14.05 -30.19
CA LYS A 827 3.46 -14.45 -29.01
C LYS A 827 2.89 -13.85 -27.74
N ALA A 828 2.50 -12.57 -27.78
CA ALA A 828 2.06 -11.84 -26.60
C ALA A 828 1.05 -10.73 -26.95
N LEU A 829 0.31 -10.26 -25.96
CA LEU A 829 -0.68 -9.20 -26.09
C LEU A 829 -0.49 -8.15 -25.00
N ARG A 830 -0.83 -6.90 -25.30
CA ARG A 830 -0.94 -5.82 -24.32
C ARG A 830 -2.07 -4.85 -24.69
N ALA A 831 -2.58 -4.15 -23.70
CA ALA A 831 -3.55 -3.08 -23.90
C ALA A 831 -2.84 -1.73 -24.06
N LEU A 832 -3.47 -0.83 -24.81
CA LEU A 832 -2.99 0.52 -25.09
C LEU A 832 -4.12 1.50 -24.77
N HIS A 833 -3.83 2.50 -23.93
CA HIS A 833 -4.78 3.58 -23.66
C HIS A 833 -4.75 4.59 -24.82
N PRO A 834 -5.85 4.79 -25.56
CA PRO A 834 -5.82 5.49 -26.85
C PRO A 834 -5.41 6.95 -26.74
N SER A 835 -5.83 7.65 -25.68
CA SER A 835 -5.58 9.10 -25.53
C SER A 835 -4.19 9.43 -25.00
N SER A 836 -3.64 8.59 -24.11
CA SER A 836 -2.31 8.84 -23.51
C SER A 836 -1.19 8.10 -24.21
N GLY A 837 -1.50 7.08 -25.03
CA GLY A 837 -0.50 6.19 -25.62
C GLY A 837 0.21 5.27 -24.62
N ARG A 838 -0.15 5.32 -23.32
CA ARG A 838 0.41 4.44 -22.30
C ARG A 838 0.05 3.00 -22.60
N LYS A 839 1.03 2.10 -22.45
CA LYS A 839 0.91 0.66 -22.70
C LYS A 839 0.84 -0.10 -21.38
N GLY A 840 -0.05 -1.08 -21.31
CA GLY A 840 -0.18 -1.97 -20.17
C GLY A 840 0.86 -3.09 -20.19
N ARG A 841 0.86 -3.86 -19.10
CA ARG A 841 1.69 -5.05 -18.95
C ARG A 841 1.40 -6.06 -20.06
N THR A 842 2.47 -6.62 -20.61
CA THR A 842 2.42 -7.67 -21.64
C THR A 842 2.13 -9.03 -21.01
N LEU A 843 1.23 -9.81 -21.62
CA LEU A 843 1.01 -11.22 -21.28
C LEU A 843 1.36 -12.12 -22.48
N SER A 844 2.18 -13.14 -22.24
CA SER A 844 2.47 -14.19 -23.21
C SER A 844 1.26 -15.09 -23.43
N LEU A 845 1.09 -15.60 -24.65
CA LEU A 845 0.12 -16.63 -25.00
C LEU A 845 0.68 -18.05 -24.84
N GLU A 846 1.97 -18.19 -24.57
CA GLU A 846 2.59 -19.48 -24.27
C GLU A 846 1.97 -20.06 -22.98
N LYS A 847 1.60 -21.35 -23.03
CA LYS A 847 1.09 -22.06 -21.85
C LYS A 847 2.25 -22.29 -20.88
N LYS A 848 2.04 -21.90 -19.62
CA LYS A 848 2.94 -22.16 -18.49
C LYS A 848 2.32 -23.14 -17.52
#